data_AF-A0A971ZVN0-F1
#
_entry.id   AF-A0A971ZVN0-F1
#
_cell.length_a   1.000
_cell.length_b   1.000
_cell.length_c   1.000
_cell.angle_alpha   90.00
_cell.angle_beta   90.00
_cell.angle_gamma   90.00
#
_symmetry.space_group_name_H-M   'P 1'
#
loop_
_entity.id
_entity.type
_entity.pdbx_description
1 polymer ?
#
loop_
_entity_poly.entity_id
_entity_poly.type
_entity_poly.pdbx_seq_one_letter_code
_entity_poly.pdbx_strand_id
1 'polypeptide(L)'
;MTWQHPLFSGLNLYIEGRISSEDASRQTATAGEILRRLAKQPGLVLADEVGMGKTFVALAVAASVALNDAGGRPVVAMVPPSLKEKWPHDFELFRKRCLPQEAQARLRYGKADKATTFLKLLDDPKDRRSSLIFLTHGAMNRALDDGWMKLAFIHRALHGRHQTKQLRRVLGRTAGRLLRLGRADRDPEMWEELLRKLPSDWLTVLHAWDVDPEGDGNPDNDDDPVPAALLAVLEKLRARDTDELYAVLNRDVPQRQTKHYEWHLKQARHAIRDEIRKLWDLAIQRMRFRLPLLILDEAHHLKNPGTRLAGLFQVSEAQDDAAIVERGALHGVFERMLFLTATPFQLGHHELCSVIERFSGTRMADSQSRKTFLEQVSELRRRLDAAQQSSLTLDKVWSRLDESDLKIDGVPHSPEDDWWPAAMNGRDVSPKLQEVLSCFSRVQPSMKRAEEVLAPWVIRHVRPKALPNPFQGVPRRDELPGRRILLVGDGNPGSSEGISIQGQSLLPFLLAARATACTPKSRPVFAEGLASSYEAFLLTRQRVAKDPAGAEADVNSILDGDDDPPVKSAIDKTAMWYLAQLEKFLPRNDPLAMAGHPKIAATVQRAVETWARGEKVVVFCHYVATGRALRERISEAIRRKTAEQAAAKLGCPTTEAEIELERLGDRFFDTDSPVRRACDHEIRAILSEFPPLAGRCDDLVEIVRRNLRTPSFLARFFPLERTRQDEDSVRQALETEDASGLSLRQQLRNFFEFLAHRLGEPELIDRYVEALLSVQTGSHIGERLASYYSDDELQQAGTEALLPNVRLVNGSTRQITRQRLMLTFNTPFYPEILVASSVMAEGVDLHLNCRHVIHHDLCWNPSTLEQRTGRIDRIGAKAEVCGRSIQVFLPYVSQTQDEKMYRVVVDRRRWFSILMGEEYDEYANDVCAAEKLAARVPLPESAAAGLRFQLAVLTKSEPAAGDSPHSMDRRDRQPGC
;
A
#
# COMPACT_ATOMS: atom_id res chain seq x y z
N MET A 1 27.52 -27.32 0.10
CA MET A 1 26.95 -26.79 1.35
C MET A 1 25.44 -26.70 1.16
N THR A 2 24.69 -27.48 1.93
CA THR A 2 23.22 -27.45 1.96
C THR A 2 22.76 -26.18 2.68
N TRP A 3 21.91 -25.38 2.04
CA TRP A 3 21.27 -24.22 2.68
C TRP A 3 20.35 -24.74 3.78
N GLN A 4 20.76 -24.62 5.04
CA GLN A 4 20.04 -25.14 6.21
C GLN A 4 20.01 -24.07 7.31
N HIS A 5 18.92 -23.31 7.34
CA HIS A 5 18.64 -22.33 8.37
C HIS A 5 17.33 -22.73 9.06
N PRO A 6 17.36 -23.46 10.18
CA PRO A 6 16.14 -23.80 10.91
C PRO A 6 15.49 -22.56 11.51
N LEU A 7 14.20 -22.65 11.83
CA LEU A 7 13.51 -21.60 12.58
C LEU A 7 14.21 -21.40 13.93
N PHE A 8 14.49 -20.16 14.30
CA PHE A 8 15.13 -19.85 15.57
C PHE A 8 14.22 -20.28 16.75
N SER A 9 14.73 -21.12 17.64
CA SER A 9 13.94 -21.73 18.72
C SER A 9 13.45 -20.76 19.78
N GLY A 10 14.14 -19.63 19.97
CA GLY A 10 13.73 -18.57 20.90
C GLY A 10 12.72 -17.57 20.31
N LEU A 11 12.24 -17.78 19.08
CA LEU A 11 11.29 -16.88 18.43
C LEU A 11 9.90 -17.02 19.08
N ASN A 12 9.30 -15.89 19.46
CA ASN A 12 7.90 -15.83 19.89
C ASN A 12 7.15 -14.73 19.12
N LEU A 13 6.30 -15.12 18.16
CA LEU A 13 5.47 -14.16 17.42
C LEU A 13 4.20 -13.75 18.18
N TYR A 14 3.86 -14.43 19.27
CA TYR A 14 2.73 -14.06 20.09
C TYR A 14 3.10 -12.90 21.00
N ILE A 15 2.49 -11.74 20.74
CA ILE A 15 2.58 -10.55 21.56
C ILE A 15 1.19 -10.29 22.12
N GLU A 16 1.05 -10.43 23.44
CA GLU A 16 -0.20 -10.19 24.15
C GLU A 16 -0.74 -8.78 23.82
N GLY A 17 -2.07 -8.69 23.64
CA GLY A 17 -2.75 -7.44 23.25
C GLY A 17 -2.53 -6.97 21.80
N ARG A 18 -1.69 -7.65 21.01
CA ARG A 18 -1.40 -7.25 19.61
C ARG A 18 -1.95 -8.22 18.56
N ILE A 19 -1.86 -9.52 18.82
CA ILE A 19 -2.20 -10.59 17.88
C ILE A 19 -2.83 -11.74 18.65
N SER A 20 -3.81 -12.43 18.05
CA SER A 20 -4.40 -13.62 18.65
C SER A 20 -3.38 -14.77 18.72
N SER A 21 -3.56 -15.70 19.65
CA SER A 21 -2.70 -16.89 19.77
C SER A 21 -2.78 -17.78 18.51
N GLU A 22 -3.96 -17.86 17.89
CA GLU A 22 -4.21 -18.57 16.64
C GLU A 22 -3.44 -17.93 15.47
N ASP A 23 -3.53 -16.61 15.30
CA ASP A 23 -2.80 -15.88 14.27
C ASP A 23 -1.27 -15.99 14.45
N ALA A 24 -0.79 -15.88 15.69
CA ALA A 24 0.64 -16.01 16.00
C ALA A 24 1.14 -17.44 15.72
N SER A 25 0.34 -18.46 16.04
CA SER A 25 0.64 -19.86 15.74
C SER A 25 0.71 -20.11 14.23
N ARG A 26 -0.25 -19.57 13.46
CA ARG A 26 -0.22 -19.62 11.98
C ARG A 26 1.05 -18.95 11.43
N GLN A 27 1.37 -17.73 11.89
CA GLN A 27 2.56 -17.02 11.41
C GLN A 27 3.86 -17.78 11.71
N THR A 28 3.95 -18.40 12.89
CA THR A 28 5.11 -19.19 13.30
C THR A 28 5.25 -20.45 12.45
N ALA A 29 4.15 -21.19 12.26
CA ALA A 29 4.10 -22.36 11.39
C ALA A 29 4.49 -22.01 9.95
N THR A 30 3.99 -20.87 9.44
CA THR A 30 4.30 -20.36 8.10
C THR A 30 5.79 -20.05 7.95
N ALA A 31 6.40 -19.34 8.92
CA ALA A 31 7.84 -19.04 8.88
C ALA A 31 8.70 -20.31 8.85
N GLY A 32 8.35 -21.31 9.68
CA GLY A 32 9.01 -22.61 9.67
C GLY A 32 8.88 -23.35 8.34
N GLU A 33 7.69 -23.34 7.76
CA GLU A 33 7.42 -23.96 6.47
C GLU A 33 8.17 -23.28 5.31
N ILE A 34 8.29 -21.95 5.33
CA ILE A 34 9.09 -21.19 4.36
C ILE A 34 10.55 -21.63 4.41
N LEU A 35 11.15 -21.68 5.61
CA LEU A 35 12.55 -22.11 5.79
C LEU A 35 12.76 -23.55 5.32
N ARG A 36 11.81 -24.46 5.62
CA ARG A 36 11.86 -25.86 5.19
C ARG A 36 11.84 -26.00 3.66
N ARG A 37 11.00 -25.21 2.97
CA ARG A 37 10.90 -25.21 1.51
C ARG A 37 12.13 -24.57 0.86
N LEU A 38 12.58 -23.42 1.36
CA LEU A 38 13.78 -22.74 0.86
C LEU A 38 15.05 -23.60 0.99
N ALA A 39 15.10 -24.57 1.91
CA ALA A 39 16.19 -25.55 1.94
C ALA A 39 16.30 -26.38 0.65
N LYS A 40 15.19 -26.63 -0.04
CA LYS A 40 15.11 -27.53 -1.22
C LYS A 40 14.91 -26.81 -2.54
N GLN A 41 14.43 -25.57 -2.54
CA GLN A 41 14.07 -24.85 -3.76
C GLN A 41 14.65 -23.42 -3.76
N PRO A 42 14.83 -22.78 -4.94
CA PRO A 42 15.53 -21.50 -5.05
C PRO A 42 14.75 -20.32 -4.46
N GLY A 43 13.43 -20.39 -4.44
CA GLY A 43 12.61 -19.32 -3.85
C GLY A 43 11.16 -19.71 -3.59
N LEU A 44 10.43 -18.80 -2.94
CA LEU A 44 9.04 -19.00 -2.55
C LEU A 44 8.28 -17.66 -2.56
N VAL A 45 7.00 -17.70 -2.88
CA VAL A 45 6.09 -16.55 -2.83
C VAL A 45 5.13 -16.68 -1.64
N LEU A 46 5.17 -15.73 -0.72
CA LEU A 46 4.16 -15.57 0.34
C LEU A 46 3.09 -14.59 -0.15
N ALA A 47 1.92 -15.14 -0.43
CA ALA A 47 0.82 -14.47 -1.12
C ALA A 47 -0.44 -14.31 -0.24
N ASP A 48 -0.25 -14.23 1.08
CA ASP A 48 -1.34 -14.06 2.04
C ASP A 48 -2.15 -12.79 1.76
N GLU A 49 -3.45 -12.83 2.09
CA GLU A 49 -4.30 -11.65 1.97
C GLU A 49 -3.75 -10.43 2.74
N VAL A 50 -4.14 -9.24 2.28
CA VAL A 50 -3.66 -7.96 2.82
C VAL A 50 -3.91 -7.93 4.32
N GLY A 51 -2.87 -7.62 5.11
CA GLY A 51 -2.93 -7.42 6.56
C GLY A 51 -2.86 -8.67 7.47
N MET A 52 -2.59 -9.87 6.93
CA MET A 52 -2.38 -11.11 7.72
C MET A 52 -1.00 -11.21 8.42
N GLY A 53 -0.15 -10.20 8.27
CA GLY A 53 1.16 -10.11 8.94
C GLY A 53 2.35 -10.65 8.14
N LYS A 54 2.31 -10.60 6.80
CA LYS A 54 3.42 -11.02 5.91
C LYS A 54 4.78 -10.46 6.33
N THR A 55 4.84 -9.18 6.73
CA THR A 55 6.08 -8.53 7.20
C THR A 55 6.67 -9.25 8.40
N PHE A 56 5.87 -9.61 9.41
CA PHE A 56 6.35 -10.33 10.61
C PHE A 56 6.83 -11.75 10.29
N VAL A 57 6.12 -12.45 9.40
CA VAL A 57 6.56 -13.76 8.90
C VAL A 57 7.90 -13.64 8.16
N ALA A 58 8.05 -12.63 7.31
CA ALA A 58 9.29 -12.39 6.58
C ALA A 58 10.45 -12.02 7.51
N LEU A 59 10.20 -11.21 8.55
CA LEU A 59 11.21 -10.88 9.56
C LEU A 59 11.62 -12.09 10.40
N ALA A 60 10.68 -12.99 10.73
CA ALA A 60 10.99 -14.27 11.39
C ALA A 60 11.94 -15.14 10.55
N VAL A 61 11.68 -15.23 9.24
CA VAL A 61 12.55 -15.92 8.28
C VAL A 61 13.91 -15.22 8.19
N ALA A 62 13.94 -13.89 8.05
CA ALA A 62 15.16 -13.10 7.95
C ALA A 62 16.06 -13.26 9.18
N ALA A 63 15.49 -13.10 10.38
CA ALA A 63 16.21 -13.23 11.63
C ALA A 63 16.74 -14.66 11.83
N SER A 64 15.95 -15.68 11.50
CA SER A 64 16.40 -17.08 11.57
C SER A 64 17.56 -17.35 10.61
N VAL A 65 17.53 -16.81 9.39
CA VAL A 65 18.66 -16.94 8.46
C VAL A 65 19.90 -16.19 8.96
N ALA A 66 19.74 -14.94 9.38
CA ALA A 66 20.83 -14.09 9.86
C ALA A 66 21.52 -14.66 11.12
N LEU A 67 20.75 -15.19 12.08
CA LEU A 67 21.30 -15.77 13.32
C LEU A 67 22.05 -17.10 13.09
N ASN A 68 21.69 -17.84 12.04
CA ASN A 68 22.29 -19.12 11.68
C ASN A 68 23.37 -19.01 10.59
N ASP A 69 23.59 -17.84 9.97
CA ASP A 69 24.65 -17.67 8.99
C ASP A 69 26.02 -17.55 9.65
N ALA A 70 26.82 -18.63 9.59
CA ALA A 70 28.17 -18.67 10.16
C ALA A 70 29.12 -17.60 9.58
N GLY A 71 28.82 -17.09 8.37
CA GLY A 71 29.59 -16.04 7.72
C GLY A 71 29.26 -14.62 8.20
N GLY A 72 28.19 -14.44 8.96
CA GLY A 72 27.70 -13.11 9.37
C GLY A 72 27.28 -12.26 8.15
N ARG A 73 26.74 -12.89 7.10
CA ARG A 73 26.36 -12.21 5.86
C ARG A 73 24.94 -11.67 5.98
N PRO A 74 24.69 -10.42 5.54
CA PRO A 74 23.38 -9.80 5.71
C PRO A 74 22.30 -10.47 4.86
N VAL A 75 21.11 -10.61 5.43
CA VAL A 75 19.88 -10.77 4.66
C VAL A 75 19.50 -9.42 4.07
N VAL A 76 18.97 -9.38 2.84
CA VAL A 76 18.52 -8.13 2.21
C VAL A 76 17.00 -8.16 2.09
N ALA A 77 16.33 -7.13 2.59
CA ALA A 77 14.91 -6.89 2.38
C ALA A 77 14.73 -5.70 1.44
N MET A 78 14.34 -5.96 0.20
CA MET A 78 14.01 -4.95 -0.80
C MET A 78 12.57 -4.46 -0.62
N VAL A 79 12.39 -3.15 -0.46
CA VAL A 79 11.11 -2.53 -0.08
C VAL A 79 10.76 -1.34 -0.96
N PRO A 80 9.47 -1.08 -1.25
CA PRO A 80 9.02 0.12 -1.95
C PRO A 80 9.43 1.43 -1.24
N PRO A 81 9.60 2.56 -1.97
CA PRO A 81 9.95 3.85 -1.37
C PRO A 81 8.93 4.35 -0.34
N SER A 82 7.65 3.99 -0.50
CA SER A 82 6.58 4.29 0.44
C SER A 82 6.75 3.60 1.79
N LEU A 83 7.44 2.45 1.81
CA LEU A 83 7.63 1.58 2.97
C LEU A 83 9.04 1.66 3.59
N LYS A 84 9.93 2.51 3.06
CA LYS A 84 11.34 2.62 3.48
C LYS A 84 11.54 2.90 4.97
N GLU A 85 10.61 3.63 5.60
CA GLU A 85 10.65 3.91 7.04
C GLU A 85 9.90 2.88 7.88
N LYS A 86 8.90 2.21 7.28
CA LYS A 86 8.01 1.30 7.99
C LYS A 86 8.73 -0.01 8.33
N TRP A 87 9.40 -0.63 7.37
CA TRP A 87 10.08 -1.91 7.57
C TRP A 87 11.15 -1.89 8.68
N PRO A 88 12.05 -0.88 8.75
CA PRO A 88 12.97 -0.76 9.86
C PRO A 88 12.28 -0.61 11.23
N HIS A 89 11.19 0.13 11.27
CA HIS A 89 10.39 0.28 12.48
C HIS A 89 9.72 -1.03 12.91
N ASP A 90 9.10 -1.74 11.97
CA ASP A 90 8.51 -3.07 12.20
C ASP A 90 9.59 -4.07 12.65
N PHE A 91 10.81 -3.98 12.12
CA PHE A 91 11.94 -4.80 12.54
C PHE A 91 12.39 -4.51 13.96
N GLU A 92 12.50 -3.24 14.35
CA GLU A 92 12.90 -2.89 15.71
C GLU A 92 11.90 -3.40 16.74
N LEU A 93 10.60 -3.25 16.43
CA LEU A 93 9.52 -3.79 17.23
C LEU A 93 9.55 -5.32 17.29
N PHE A 94 9.78 -5.99 16.15
CA PHE A 94 9.97 -7.43 16.09
C PHE A 94 11.19 -7.87 16.91
N ARG A 95 12.32 -7.19 16.79
CA ARG A 95 13.57 -7.50 17.49
C ARG A 95 13.34 -7.46 19.00
N LYS A 96 12.71 -6.41 19.51
CA LYS A 96 12.50 -6.23 20.96
C LYS A 96 11.42 -7.13 21.56
N ARG A 97 10.36 -7.43 20.81
CA ARG A 97 9.18 -8.15 21.35
C ARG A 97 9.13 -9.63 20.98
N CYS A 98 9.73 -10.03 19.86
CA CYS A 98 9.65 -11.41 19.36
C CYS A 98 10.93 -12.21 19.60
N LEU A 99 12.02 -11.59 20.04
CA LEU A 99 13.32 -12.24 20.23
C LEU A 99 13.87 -12.05 21.65
N PRO A 100 14.62 -13.04 22.19
CA PRO A 100 15.29 -12.92 23.47
C PRO A 100 16.47 -11.95 23.39
N GLN A 101 16.85 -11.35 24.53
CA GLN A 101 17.87 -10.30 24.62
C GLN A 101 19.22 -10.69 23.99
N GLU A 102 19.63 -11.95 24.10
CA GLU A 102 20.86 -12.48 23.48
C GLU A 102 20.84 -12.39 21.94
N ALA A 103 19.69 -12.68 21.32
CA ALA A 103 19.53 -12.59 19.88
C ALA A 103 19.41 -11.12 19.42
N GLN A 104 18.83 -10.25 20.23
CA GLN A 104 18.67 -8.83 19.95
C GLN A 104 20.00 -8.11 19.73
N ALA A 105 21.04 -8.45 20.51
CA ALA A 105 22.37 -7.84 20.40
C ALA A 105 23.13 -8.27 19.12
N ARG A 106 22.77 -9.45 18.59
CA ARG A 106 23.39 -10.05 17.39
C ARG A 106 22.75 -9.60 16.08
N LEU A 107 21.57 -8.98 16.14
CA LEU A 107 20.80 -8.56 14.98
C LEU A 107 20.81 -7.05 14.84
N ARG A 108 21.58 -6.57 13.88
CA ARG A 108 21.67 -5.16 13.49
C ARG A 108 21.01 -4.94 12.13
N TYR A 109 20.53 -3.73 11.86
CA TYR A 109 20.02 -3.40 10.55
C TYR A 109 20.66 -2.15 9.96
N GLY A 110 20.73 -2.11 8.63
CA GLY A 110 21.13 -0.95 7.83
C GLY A 110 20.04 -0.54 6.86
N LYS A 111 20.03 0.73 6.44
CA LYS A 111 19.12 1.24 5.40
C LYS A 111 19.93 1.73 4.21
N ALA A 112 19.49 1.38 3.00
CA ALA A 112 20.10 1.87 1.77
C ALA A 112 19.03 2.29 0.75
N ASP A 113 19.12 3.53 0.26
CA ASP A 113 18.30 4.05 -0.84
C ASP A 113 19.09 4.23 -2.15
N LYS A 114 20.40 3.97 -2.09
CA LYS A 114 21.34 4.01 -3.20
C LYS A 114 22.24 2.77 -3.16
N ALA A 115 22.67 2.34 -4.34
CA ALA A 115 23.64 1.25 -4.49
C ALA A 115 24.95 1.50 -3.72
N THR A 116 25.37 2.76 -3.62
CA THR A 116 26.61 3.16 -2.94
C THR A 116 26.57 2.86 -1.45
N THR A 117 25.52 3.32 -0.77
CA THR A 117 25.27 3.05 0.65
C THR A 117 25.09 1.55 0.90
N PHE A 118 24.43 0.84 -0.02
CA PHE A 118 24.27 -0.61 0.08
C PHE A 118 25.62 -1.33 0.07
N LEU A 119 26.52 -0.97 -0.85
CA LEU A 119 27.84 -1.60 -0.94
C LEU A 119 28.71 -1.31 0.29
N LYS A 120 28.68 -0.07 0.82
CA LYS A 120 29.38 0.27 2.06
C LYS A 120 28.96 -0.63 3.22
N LEU A 121 27.64 -0.76 3.45
CA LEU A 121 27.08 -1.63 4.50
C LEU A 121 27.47 -3.12 4.37
N LEU A 122 27.84 -3.59 3.18
CA LEU A 122 28.34 -4.95 2.98
C LEU A 122 29.81 -5.11 3.40
N ASP A 123 30.58 -4.03 3.30
CA ASP A 123 32.00 -3.99 3.59
C ASP A 123 32.30 -3.76 5.08
N ASP A 124 31.31 -3.28 5.86
CA ASP A 124 31.39 -3.13 7.31
C ASP A 124 32.09 -4.32 8.00
N PRO A 125 32.98 -4.08 8.98
CA PRO A 125 33.63 -5.13 9.73
C PRO A 125 32.59 -5.89 10.58
N LYS A 126 32.88 -7.17 10.87
CA LYS A 126 31.91 -8.13 11.43
C LYS A 126 31.25 -7.69 12.74
N ASP A 127 31.93 -6.87 13.54
CA ASP A 127 31.48 -6.34 14.82
C ASP A 127 30.42 -5.24 14.67
N ARG A 128 30.44 -4.47 13.57
CA ARG A 128 29.44 -3.43 13.30
C ARG A 128 28.49 -3.72 12.15
N ARG A 129 28.81 -4.73 11.32
CA ARG A 129 28.05 -5.12 10.14
C ARG A 129 26.58 -5.36 10.43
N SER A 130 25.75 -4.81 9.56
CA SER A 130 24.30 -5.06 9.54
C SER A 130 24.01 -6.54 9.26
N SER A 131 23.14 -7.15 10.06
CA SER A 131 22.64 -8.52 9.83
C SER A 131 21.46 -8.53 8.84
N LEU A 132 20.76 -7.41 8.74
CA LEU A 132 19.64 -7.19 7.83
C LEU A 132 19.81 -5.84 7.13
N ILE A 133 19.64 -5.77 5.81
CA ILE A 133 19.74 -4.50 5.08
C ILE A 133 18.41 -4.23 4.37
N PHE A 134 17.79 -3.08 4.68
CA PHE A 134 16.59 -2.60 4.00
C PHE A 134 17.01 -1.78 2.77
N LEU A 135 16.74 -2.31 1.58
CA LEU A 135 17.13 -1.72 0.31
C LEU A 135 15.90 -1.17 -0.42
N THR A 136 15.90 0.11 -0.78
CA THR A 136 14.74 0.70 -1.47
C THR A 136 14.65 0.20 -2.93
N HIS A 137 13.45 -0.04 -3.45
CA HIS A 137 13.25 -0.36 -4.87
C HIS A 137 13.91 0.68 -5.78
N GLY A 138 14.62 0.20 -6.80
CA GLY A 138 15.35 1.04 -7.73
C GLY A 138 16.67 1.63 -7.20
N ALA A 139 17.05 1.39 -5.94
CA ALA A 139 18.33 1.85 -5.38
C ALA A 139 19.54 1.44 -6.23
N MET A 140 19.50 0.22 -6.81
CA MET A 140 20.55 -0.32 -7.69
C MET A 140 20.60 0.31 -9.09
N ASN A 141 19.54 0.99 -9.51
CA ASN A 141 19.41 1.57 -10.85
C ASN A 141 19.56 3.10 -10.88
N ARG A 142 19.76 3.73 -9.71
CA ARG A 142 20.01 5.17 -9.63
C ARG A 142 21.43 5.48 -10.13
N ALA A 143 21.59 6.61 -10.81
CA ALA A 143 22.89 7.06 -11.28
C ALA A 143 23.85 7.25 -10.10
N LEU A 144 25.13 6.93 -10.32
CA LEU A 144 26.18 7.15 -9.34
C LEU A 144 26.30 8.66 -9.04
N ASP A 145 25.93 9.07 -7.83
CA ASP A 145 26.06 10.47 -7.40
C ASP A 145 27.21 10.70 -6.42
N ASP A 146 27.74 9.63 -5.84
CA ASP A 146 28.85 9.67 -4.88
C ASP A 146 30.13 10.23 -5.52
N GLY A 147 30.66 11.31 -4.95
CA GLY A 147 31.84 12.00 -5.46
C GLY A 147 33.11 11.15 -5.35
N TRP A 148 33.27 10.37 -4.29
CA TRP A 148 34.45 9.55 -4.07
C TRP A 148 34.51 8.36 -5.02
N MET A 149 33.38 7.70 -5.27
CA MET A 149 33.32 6.62 -6.26
C MET A 149 33.52 7.15 -7.69
N LYS A 150 32.99 8.35 -8.02
CA LYS A 150 33.30 9.02 -9.29
C LYS A 150 34.81 9.28 -9.42
N LEU A 151 35.46 9.74 -8.35
CA LEU A 151 36.91 9.90 -8.31
C LEU A 151 37.64 8.58 -8.53
N ALA A 152 37.13 7.46 -8.00
CA ALA A 152 37.74 6.14 -8.19
C ALA A 152 37.73 5.70 -9.67
N PHE A 153 36.64 5.97 -10.40
CA PHE A 153 36.60 5.75 -11.86
C PHE A 153 37.57 6.66 -12.61
N ILE A 154 37.67 7.94 -12.23
CA ILE A 154 38.64 8.89 -12.80
C ILE A 154 40.07 8.41 -12.53
N HIS A 155 40.38 8.02 -11.29
CA HIS A 155 41.67 7.45 -10.91
C HIS A 155 41.99 6.21 -11.75
N ARG A 156 41.03 5.29 -11.91
CA ARG A 156 41.23 4.10 -12.74
C ARG A 156 41.49 4.45 -14.20
N ALA A 157 40.78 5.44 -14.76
CA ALA A 157 41.00 5.90 -16.13
C ALA A 157 42.41 6.47 -16.34
N LEU A 158 43.04 7.05 -15.30
CA LEU A 158 44.40 7.59 -15.36
C LEU A 158 45.49 6.55 -15.04
N HIS A 159 45.12 5.44 -14.42
CA HIS A 159 46.07 4.44 -13.94
C HIS A 159 46.65 3.62 -15.10
N GLY A 160 47.98 3.49 -15.16
CA GLY A 160 48.66 2.70 -16.21
C GLY A 160 48.75 3.38 -17.59
N ARG A 161 48.33 4.64 -17.74
CA ARG A 161 48.50 5.42 -18.98
C ARG A 161 49.73 6.33 -18.93
N HIS A 162 50.40 6.50 -20.07
CA HIS A 162 51.49 7.45 -20.23
C HIS A 162 50.98 8.90 -20.39
N GLN A 163 51.80 9.89 -20.03
CA GLN A 163 51.49 11.34 -20.16
C GLN A 163 50.33 11.90 -19.31
N THR A 164 49.96 11.26 -18.20
CA THR A 164 48.87 11.74 -17.32
C THR A 164 49.26 12.85 -16.32
N LYS A 165 50.54 13.22 -16.24
CA LYS A 165 51.05 14.20 -15.25
C LYS A 165 50.36 15.57 -15.35
N GLN A 166 50.19 16.09 -16.56
CA GLN A 166 49.54 17.39 -16.76
C GLN A 166 48.06 17.34 -16.37
N LEU A 167 47.36 16.27 -16.76
CA LEU A 167 45.94 16.08 -16.45
C LEU A 167 45.70 15.89 -14.95
N ARG A 168 46.53 15.12 -14.24
CA ARG A 168 46.46 14.98 -12.77
C ARG A 168 46.62 16.31 -12.06
N ARG A 169 47.52 17.18 -12.53
CA ARG A 169 47.73 18.53 -11.97
C ARG A 169 46.54 19.46 -12.23
N VAL A 170 45.88 19.33 -13.38
CA VAL A 170 44.65 20.08 -13.70
C VAL A 170 43.49 19.58 -12.83
N LEU A 171 43.32 18.25 -12.73
CA LEU A 171 42.31 17.64 -11.87
C LEU A 171 42.53 17.97 -10.39
N GLY A 172 43.78 18.00 -9.90
CA GLY A 172 44.08 18.41 -8.52
C GLY A 172 43.51 19.79 -8.16
N ARG A 173 43.49 20.72 -9.12
CA ARG A 173 42.93 22.08 -8.93
C ARG A 173 41.44 22.18 -9.20
N THR A 174 40.82 21.17 -9.82
CA THR A 174 39.45 21.25 -10.34
C THR A 174 38.49 20.19 -9.81
N ALA A 175 39.01 19.10 -9.21
CA ALA A 175 38.25 17.93 -8.77
C ALA A 175 37.17 18.26 -7.72
N GLY A 176 37.46 19.16 -6.75
CA GLY A 176 36.48 19.62 -5.77
C GLY A 176 35.22 20.20 -6.42
N ARG A 177 35.38 21.18 -7.32
CA ARG A 177 34.27 21.78 -8.10
C ARG A 177 33.61 20.82 -9.08
N LEU A 178 34.42 19.93 -9.68
CA LEU A 178 33.96 18.96 -10.66
C LEU A 178 33.04 17.90 -10.01
N LEU A 179 33.41 17.40 -8.83
CA LEU A 179 32.71 16.33 -8.13
C LEU A 179 31.70 16.84 -7.07
N ARG A 180 31.70 18.15 -6.80
CA ARG A 180 30.83 18.82 -5.79
C ARG A 180 31.07 18.32 -4.35
N LEU A 181 32.29 17.94 -4.03
CA LEU A 181 32.69 17.50 -2.68
C LEU A 181 33.09 18.71 -1.82
N GLY A 182 32.10 19.44 -1.29
CA GLY A 182 32.20 20.40 -0.17
C GLY A 182 33.50 21.21 0.00
N ARG A 183 33.96 21.37 1.26
CA ARG A 183 35.12 22.20 1.69
C ARG A 183 36.45 21.92 0.97
N ALA A 184 36.54 20.87 0.16
CA ALA A 184 37.74 20.44 -0.53
C ALA A 184 38.13 21.30 -1.75
N ASP A 185 37.48 22.44 -1.98
CA ASP A 185 37.93 23.44 -2.97
C ASP A 185 39.23 24.17 -2.55
N ARG A 186 39.72 23.94 -1.32
CA ARG A 186 40.78 24.73 -0.69
C ARG A 186 42.19 24.15 -0.81
N ASP A 187 42.34 22.84 -1.02
CA ASP A 187 43.64 22.16 -0.94
C ASP A 187 43.93 21.30 -2.19
N PRO A 188 44.46 21.90 -3.27
CA PRO A 188 44.84 21.18 -4.49
C PRO A 188 45.84 20.04 -4.26
N GLU A 189 46.66 20.16 -3.21
CA GLU A 189 47.69 19.17 -2.85
C GLU A 189 47.09 17.85 -2.37
N MET A 190 46.02 17.90 -1.58
CA MET A 190 45.25 16.71 -1.16
C MET A 190 44.72 15.94 -2.38
N TRP A 191 44.10 16.62 -3.34
CA TRP A 191 43.56 15.97 -4.54
C TRP A 191 44.65 15.35 -5.40
N GLU A 192 45.80 16.02 -5.53
CA GLU A 192 46.95 15.44 -6.21
C GLU A 192 47.49 14.21 -5.48
N GLU A 193 47.47 14.21 -4.15
CA GLU A 193 47.86 13.05 -3.33
C GLU A 193 46.89 11.87 -3.52
N LEU A 194 45.58 12.11 -3.46
CA LEU A 194 44.53 11.11 -3.72
C LEU A 194 44.65 10.50 -5.12
N LEU A 195 44.94 11.31 -6.15
CA LEU A 195 45.13 10.82 -7.53
C LEU A 195 46.46 10.07 -7.75
N ARG A 196 47.38 10.09 -6.79
CA ARG A 196 48.65 9.34 -6.85
C ARG A 196 48.59 8.04 -6.07
N LYS A 197 47.90 8.02 -4.92
CA LYS A 197 47.72 6.83 -4.08
C LYS A 197 46.56 5.96 -4.56
N LEU A 198 46.60 4.67 -4.21
CA LEU A 198 45.49 3.78 -4.53
C LEU A 198 44.26 4.14 -3.68
N PRO A 199 43.03 3.92 -4.19
CA PRO A 199 41.82 4.24 -3.43
C PRO A 199 41.69 3.55 -2.07
N SER A 200 42.35 2.40 -1.88
CA SER A 200 42.45 1.70 -0.58
C SER A 200 43.19 2.50 0.49
N ASP A 201 44.02 3.48 0.11
CA ASP A 201 44.80 4.30 1.04
C ASP A 201 44.16 5.69 1.26
N TRP A 202 43.01 5.95 0.64
CA TRP A 202 42.40 7.28 0.65
C TRP A 202 41.90 7.69 2.02
N LEU A 203 41.36 6.78 2.82
CA LEU A 203 40.88 7.11 4.17
C LEU A 203 41.99 7.73 5.02
N THR A 204 43.19 7.13 5.01
CA THR A 204 44.37 7.66 5.72
C THR A 204 44.78 9.04 5.22
N VAL A 205 44.67 9.30 3.90
CA VAL A 205 44.93 10.63 3.34
C VAL A 205 43.88 11.61 3.82
N LEU A 206 42.60 11.26 3.77
CA LEU A 206 41.52 12.16 4.18
C LEU A 206 41.62 12.54 5.67
N HIS A 207 41.90 11.58 6.55
CA HIS A 207 42.16 11.84 7.97
C HIS A 207 43.36 12.76 8.20
N ALA A 208 44.46 12.59 7.46
CA ALA A 208 45.63 13.46 7.56
C ALA A 208 45.34 14.93 7.18
N TRP A 209 44.29 15.14 6.37
CA TRP A 209 43.83 16.45 5.91
C TRP A 209 42.56 16.94 6.64
N ASP A 210 42.17 16.31 7.76
CA ASP A 210 40.96 16.65 8.55
C ASP A 210 39.67 16.63 7.70
N VAL A 211 39.62 15.72 6.73
CA VAL A 211 38.44 15.49 5.89
C VAL A 211 37.73 14.23 6.38
N ASP A 212 36.53 14.45 6.89
CA ASP A 212 35.56 13.41 7.17
C ASP A 212 34.85 13.01 5.85
N PRO A 213 35.08 11.79 5.32
CA PRO A 213 34.46 11.33 4.08
C PRO A 213 32.95 11.07 4.21
N GLU A 214 32.45 10.80 5.41
CA GLU A 214 31.06 10.41 5.68
C GLU A 214 30.20 11.57 6.20
N GLY A 215 30.85 12.59 6.76
CA GLY A 215 30.25 13.82 7.25
C GLY A 215 29.49 13.65 8.56
N ASP A 216 29.78 12.60 9.34
CA ASP A 216 29.11 12.28 10.60
C ASP A 216 29.85 12.81 11.85
N GLY A 217 31.08 13.32 11.66
CA GLY A 217 31.92 13.90 12.70
C GLY A 217 32.63 12.87 13.58
N ASN A 218 32.72 11.60 13.16
CA ASN A 218 33.30 10.53 13.95
C ASN A 218 34.44 9.79 13.22
N PRO A 219 35.70 10.22 13.37
CA PRO A 219 36.81 9.58 12.65
C PRO A 219 37.06 8.11 13.06
N ASP A 220 36.56 7.66 14.21
CA ASP A 220 36.75 6.29 14.70
C ASP A 220 35.85 5.26 14.00
N ASN A 221 34.76 5.71 13.34
CA ASN A 221 33.84 4.82 12.62
C ASN A 221 33.90 4.95 11.10
N ASP A 222 34.65 5.91 10.54
CA ASP A 222 34.72 6.16 9.10
C ASP A 222 34.97 4.87 8.29
N ASP A 223 34.13 4.65 7.28
CA ASP A 223 34.36 3.61 6.27
C ASP A 223 35.29 4.11 5.15
N ASP A 224 35.89 3.15 4.43
CA ASP A 224 36.61 3.46 3.21
C ASP A 224 35.68 4.22 2.22
N PRO A 225 36.15 5.33 1.62
CA PRO A 225 35.33 6.16 0.74
C PRO A 225 34.90 5.43 -0.54
N VAL A 226 35.56 4.31 -0.88
CA VAL A 226 35.27 3.47 -2.05
C VAL A 226 35.11 2.01 -1.61
N PRO A 227 33.92 1.40 -1.81
CA PRO A 227 33.65 0.02 -1.42
C PRO A 227 34.65 -0.98 -2.00
N ALA A 228 35.08 -1.95 -1.20
CA ALA A 228 36.00 -3.03 -1.58
C ALA A 228 35.47 -3.82 -2.79
N ALA A 229 34.16 -4.04 -2.86
CA ALA A 229 33.51 -4.68 -4.00
C ALA A 229 33.73 -3.91 -5.32
N LEU A 230 33.74 -2.57 -5.26
CA LEU A 230 34.02 -1.71 -6.41
C LEU A 230 35.52 -1.72 -6.74
N LEU A 231 36.39 -1.63 -5.73
CA LEU A 231 37.85 -1.68 -5.94
C LEU A 231 38.28 -2.95 -6.67
N ALA A 232 37.79 -4.11 -6.25
CA ALA A 232 38.07 -5.40 -6.88
C ALA A 232 37.64 -5.47 -8.35
N VAL A 233 36.62 -4.69 -8.75
CA VAL A 233 36.20 -4.57 -10.15
C VAL A 233 37.08 -3.58 -10.91
N LEU A 234 37.35 -2.41 -10.33
CA LEU A 234 38.19 -1.37 -10.93
C LEU A 234 39.58 -1.90 -11.26
N GLU A 235 40.19 -2.69 -10.38
CA GLU A 235 41.50 -3.34 -10.61
C GLU A 235 41.51 -4.22 -11.87
N LYS A 236 40.37 -4.86 -12.18
CA LYS A 236 40.21 -5.78 -13.31
C LYS A 236 39.81 -5.09 -14.62
N LEU A 237 39.33 -3.84 -14.57
CA LEU A 237 39.00 -3.08 -15.77
C LEU A 237 40.26 -2.80 -16.59
N ARG A 238 40.26 -3.07 -17.89
CA ARG A 238 41.43 -2.75 -18.74
C ARG A 238 41.43 -1.27 -19.13
N ALA A 239 42.58 -0.75 -19.55
CA ALA A 239 42.68 0.64 -20.03
C ALA A 239 41.62 0.95 -21.11
N ARG A 240 41.44 0.03 -22.06
CA ARG A 240 40.41 0.12 -23.12
C ARG A 240 38.98 0.28 -22.62
N ASP A 241 38.67 -0.27 -21.44
CA ASP A 241 37.34 -0.18 -20.86
C ASP A 241 37.05 1.27 -20.39
N THR A 242 38.09 2.10 -20.21
CA THR A 242 38.01 3.48 -19.68
C THR A 242 38.43 4.57 -20.68
N ASP A 243 38.63 4.21 -21.96
CA ASP A 243 39.16 5.13 -23.00
C ASP A 243 38.28 6.35 -23.22
N GLU A 244 36.96 6.17 -23.30
CA GLU A 244 36.02 7.27 -23.49
C GLU A 244 36.04 8.24 -22.30
N LEU A 245 36.07 7.72 -21.08
CA LEU A 245 36.21 8.55 -19.88
C LEU A 245 37.52 9.33 -19.90
N TYR A 246 38.64 8.70 -20.29
CA TYR A 246 39.92 9.38 -20.42
C TYR A 246 39.91 10.48 -21.50
N ALA A 247 39.28 10.21 -22.65
CA ALA A 247 39.14 11.16 -23.75
C ALA A 247 38.31 12.39 -23.31
N VAL A 248 37.20 12.17 -22.64
CA VAL A 248 36.36 13.24 -22.05
C VAL A 248 37.14 14.05 -21.03
N LEU A 249 37.89 13.40 -20.13
CA LEU A 249 38.71 14.09 -19.14
C LEU A 249 39.77 15.00 -19.79
N ASN A 250 40.38 14.58 -20.90
CA ASN A 250 41.40 15.36 -21.59
C ASN A 250 40.82 16.48 -22.47
N ARG A 251 39.63 16.25 -23.07
CA ARG A 251 38.97 17.19 -23.99
C ARG A 251 38.17 18.27 -23.28
N ASP A 252 37.39 17.89 -22.27
CA ASP A 252 36.31 18.72 -21.75
C ASP A 252 36.67 19.42 -20.42
N VAL A 253 37.65 18.91 -19.67
CA VAL A 253 38.08 19.54 -18.42
C VAL A 253 38.89 20.82 -18.71
N PRO A 254 38.44 22.00 -18.21
CA PRO A 254 39.07 23.27 -18.53
C PRO A 254 40.47 23.38 -17.91
N GLN A 255 41.49 23.56 -18.76
CA GLN A 255 42.89 23.68 -18.32
C GLN A 255 43.24 25.07 -17.75
N ARG A 256 42.44 26.10 -18.07
CA ARG A 256 42.67 27.50 -17.68
C ARG A 256 41.37 28.15 -17.19
N GLN A 257 41.48 29.03 -16.21
CA GLN A 257 40.35 29.85 -15.76
C GLN A 257 40.09 30.98 -16.77
N THR A 258 39.03 30.84 -17.56
CA THR A 258 38.56 31.83 -18.54
C THR A 258 37.23 32.45 -18.09
N LYS A 259 36.74 33.49 -18.80
CA LYS A 259 35.42 34.11 -18.50
C LYS A 259 34.25 33.11 -18.54
N HIS A 260 34.38 32.00 -19.28
CA HIS A 260 33.36 30.96 -19.41
C HIS A 260 33.68 29.69 -18.62
N TYR A 261 34.64 29.76 -17.68
CA TYR A 261 35.12 28.60 -16.92
C TYR A 261 34.00 27.78 -16.27
N GLU A 262 33.04 28.44 -15.63
CA GLU A 262 31.89 27.76 -14.99
C GLU A 262 30.98 27.04 -15.99
N TRP A 263 30.80 27.61 -17.18
CA TRP A 263 30.04 26.98 -18.25
C TRP A 263 30.75 25.72 -18.75
N HIS A 264 32.07 25.80 -19.02
CA HIS A 264 32.86 24.64 -19.43
C HIS A 264 32.91 23.56 -18.35
N LEU A 265 33.03 23.93 -17.07
CA LEU A 265 32.99 23.00 -15.96
C LEU A 265 31.62 22.30 -15.84
N LYS A 266 30.52 23.02 -16.14
CA LYS A 266 29.18 22.41 -16.22
C LYS A 266 29.10 21.39 -17.36
N GLN A 267 29.63 21.70 -18.55
CA GLN A 267 29.66 20.76 -19.68
C GLN A 267 30.52 19.53 -19.39
N ALA A 268 31.72 19.73 -18.84
CA ALA A 268 32.63 18.66 -18.43
C ALA A 268 31.96 17.70 -17.44
N ARG A 269 31.22 18.23 -16.45
CA ARG A 269 30.45 17.41 -15.51
C ARG A 269 29.39 16.55 -16.19
N HIS A 270 28.67 17.10 -17.15
CA HIS A 270 27.66 16.32 -17.89
C HIS A 270 28.32 15.19 -18.68
N ALA A 271 29.38 15.48 -19.45
CA ALA A 271 30.09 14.48 -20.23
C ALA A 271 30.72 13.38 -19.35
N ILE A 272 31.39 13.75 -18.26
CA ILE A 272 32.00 12.80 -17.32
C ILE A 272 30.94 11.93 -16.65
N ARG A 273 29.81 12.53 -16.24
CA ARG A 273 28.71 11.79 -15.62
C ARG A 273 28.14 10.74 -16.57
N ASP A 274 27.99 11.07 -17.85
CA ASP A 274 27.40 10.16 -18.83
C ASP A 274 28.34 8.97 -19.12
N GLU A 275 29.66 9.17 -19.16
CA GLU A 275 30.64 8.07 -19.27
C GLU A 275 30.78 7.25 -17.98
N ILE A 276 30.83 7.91 -16.81
CA ILE A 276 30.85 7.21 -15.52
C ILE A 276 29.60 6.35 -15.35
N ARG A 277 28.43 6.79 -15.84
CA ARG A 277 27.20 5.99 -15.79
C ARG A 277 27.36 4.65 -16.52
N LYS A 278 27.93 4.66 -17.73
CA LYS A 278 28.20 3.42 -18.50
C LYS A 278 29.17 2.49 -17.76
N LEU A 279 30.24 3.07 -17.21
CA LEU A 279 31.23 2.32 -16.42
C LEU A 279 30.65 1.77 -15.12
N TRP A 280 29.74 2.50 -14.49
CA TRP A 280 29.04 2.09 -13.29
C TRP A 280 28.12 0.90 -13.55
N ASP A 281 27.33 0.95 -14.62
CA ASP A 281 26.48 -0.16 -15.05
C ASP A 281 27.34 -1.42 -15.31
N LEU A 282 28.47 -1.28 -16.01
CA LEU A 282 29.44 -2.36 -16.21
C LEU A 282 30.04 -2.87 -14.89
N ALA A 283 30.35 -1.96 -13.96
CA ALA A 283 30.97 -2.30 -12.70
C ALA A 283 30.02 -3.14 -11.83
N ILE A 284 28.77 -2.70 -11.68
CA ILE A 284 27.74 -3.43 -10.94
C ILE A 284 27.57 -4.85 -11.50
N GLN A 285 27.51 -5.02 -12.82
CA GLN A 285 27.37 -6.34 -13.45
C GLN A 285 28.55 -7.29 -13.18
N ARG A 286 29.74 -6.73 -12.89
CA ARG A 286 30.96 -7.51 -12.60
C ARG A 286 31.20 -7.73 -11.12
N MET A 287 30.51 -7.01 -10.23
CA MET A 287 30.61 -7.21 -8.78
C MET A 287 30.13 -8.62 -8.43
N ARG A 288 30.86 -9.28 -7.53
CA ARG A 288 30.51 -10.62 -7.05
C ARG A 288 30.62 -10.67 -5.53
N PHE A 289 29.48 -10.71 -4.87
CA PHE A 289 29.35 -11.01 -3.46
C PHE A 289 28.22 -12.03 -3.26
N ARG A 290 28.21 -12.73 -2.12
CA ARG A 290 27.31 -13.86 -1.85
C ARG A 290 26.48 -13.59 -0.61
N LEU A 291 25.16 -13.48 -0.76
CA LEU A 291 24.22 -13.19 0.32
C LEU A 291 23.23 -14.35 0.52
N PRO A 292 22.83 -14.67 1.77
CA PRO A 292 22.06 -15.87 2.08
C PRO A 292 20.61 -15.81 1.61
N LEU A 293 19.95 -14.65 1.69
CA LEU A 293 18.54 -14.50 1.37
C LEU A 293 18.23 -13.07 0.89
N LEU A 294 17.42 -12.98 -0.18
CA LEU A 294 16.69 -11.78 -0.56
C LEU A 294 15.22 -11.93 -0.19
N ILE A 295 14.67 -10.92 0.48
CA ILE A 295 13.23 -10.74 0.66
C ILE A 295 12.81 -9.59 -0.23
N LEU A 296 11.81 -9.76 -1.07
CA LEU A 296 11.29 -8.69 -1.92
C LEU A 296 9.82 -8.43 -1.57
N ASP A 297 9.53 -7.23 -1.07
CA ASP A 297 8.16 -6.78 -0.82
C ASP A 297 7.53 -6.22 -2.09
N GLU A 298 6.20 -6.31 -2.21
CA GLU A 298 5.45 -5.95 -3.42
C GLU A 298 6.05 -6.56 -4.71
N ALA A 299 6.33 -7.86 -4.68
CA ALA A 299 6.93 -8.59 -5.78
C ALA A 299 6.10 -8.58 -7.07
N HIS A 300 4.84 -8.13 -7.01
CA HIS A 300 3.99 -7.97 -8.19
C HIS A 300 4.58 -6.95 -9.20
N HIS A 301 5.43 -6.01 -8.77
CA HIS A 301 6.16 -5.12 -9.68
C HIS A 301 7.18 -5.84 -10.59
N LEU A 302 7.45 -7.14 -10.39
CA LEU A 302 8.33 -7.96 -11.24
C LEU A 302 7.64 -8.56 -12.46
N LYS A 303 6.31 -8.38 -12.59
CA LYS A 303 5.49 -9.02 -13.64
C LYS A 303 5.99 -8.73 -15.05
N ASN A 304 6.38 -7.48 -15.29
CA ASN A 304 6.81 -7.01 -16.59
C ASN A 304 8.34 -7.20 -16.75
N PRO A 305 8.81 -8.07 -17.67
CA PRO A 305 10.24 -8.30 -17.89
C PRO A 305 11.00 -7.05 -18.32
N GLY A 306 10.35 -6.09 -19.00
CA GLY A 306 10.97 -4.82 -19.38
C GLY A 306 11.19 -3.83 -18.23
N THR A 307 10.67 -4.10 -17.03
CA THR A 307 10.84 -3.17 -15.91
C THR A 307 12.26 -3.20 -15.38
N ARG A 308 12.74 -2.04 -14.93
CA ARG A 308 14.08 -1.90 -14.34
C ARG A 308 14.29 -2.80 -13.10
N LEU A 309 13.23 -3.14 -12.37
CA LEU A 309 13.31 -4.05 -11.22
C LEU A 309 13.47 -5.51 -11.68
N ALA A 310 12.72 -5.94 -12.70
CA ALA A 310 12.84 -7.27 -13.28
C ALA A 310 14.22 -7.51 -13.94
N GLY A 311 14.78 -6.49 -14.58
CA GLY A 311 16.11 -6.54 -15.20
C GLY A 311 17.25 -6.84 -14.22
N LEU A 312 17.08 -6.61 -12.91
CA LEU A 312 18.11 -6.89 -11.90
C LEU A 312 18.47 -8.38 -11.81
N PHE A 313 17.56 -9.28 -12.17
CA PHE A 313 17.71 -10.73 -12.00
C PHE A 313 17.80 -11.50 -13.33
N GLN A 314 17.69 -10.81 -14.47
CA GLN A 314 17.66 -11.42 -15.80
C GLN A 314 19.01 -11.99 -16.26
N VAL A 315 18.92 -12.98 -17.15
CA VAL A 315 20.02 -13.51 -17.95
C VAL A 315 19.57 -13.38 -19.41
N SER A 316 20.18 -12.48 -20.18
CA SER A 316 19.98 -12.48 -21.63
C SER A 316 20.84 -13.58 -22.24
N GLU A 317 20.22 -14.67 -22.68
CA GLU A 317 20.86 -15.58 -23.64
C GLU A 317 20.88 -14.88 -25.00
N ALA A 318 21.99 -14.19 -25.30
CA ALA A 318 22.24 -13.73 -26.65
C ALA A 318 22.41 -14.97 -27.54
N GLN A 319 21.60 -15.07 -28.59
CA GLN A 319 21.48 -16.24 -29.46
C GLN A 319 22.65 -16.44 -30.44
N ASP A 320 23.81 -15.80 -30.21
CA ASP A 320 24.98 -15.90 -31.09
C ASP A 320 26.29 -16.02 -30.28
N ASP A 321 27.11 -17.01 -30.67
CA ASP A 321 28.30 -17.57 -30.01
C ASP A 321 29.51 -16.63 -29.79
N ALA A 322 29.34 -15.31 -29.70
CA ALA A 322 30.44 -14.39 -29.38
C ALA A 322 30.06 -13.11 -28.61
N ALA A 323 28.77 -12.87 -28.34
CA ALA A 323 28.33 -11.67 -27.65
C ALA A 323 28.24 -11.89 -26.13
N ILE A 324 28.70 -10.90 -25.35
CA ILE A 324 28.70 -10.91 -23.89
C ILE A 324 27.28 -11.17 -23.38
N VAL A 325 27.10 -12.25 -22.60
CA VAL A 325 25.86 -12.49 -21.83
C VAL A 325 25.65 -11.31 -20.88
N GLU A 326 24.70 -10.43 -21.19
CA GLU A 326 24.27 -9.37 -20.28
C GLU A 326 23.56 -10.01 -19.08
N ARG A 327 24.16 -9.87 -17.90
CA ARG A 327 23.63 -10.37 -16.62
C ARG A 327 23.09 -9.21 -15.81
N GLY A 328 21.94 -9.40 -15.19
CA GLY A 328 21.38 -8.42 -14.25
C GLY A 328 22.31 -8.18 -13.06
N ALA A 329 22.26 -6.95 -12.52
CA ALA A 329 23.09 -6.46 -11.42
C ALA A 329 23.13 -7.37 -10.16
N LEU A 330 22.04 -8.07 -9.88
CA LEU A 330 21.89 -8.94 -8.70
C LEU A 330 21.87 -10.43 -9.05
N HIS A 331 22.19 -10.79 -10.30
CA HIS A 331 22.21 -12.17 -10.74
C HIS A 331 23.29 -12.98 -10.02
N GLY A 332 22.88 -14.09 -9.39
CA GLY A 332 23.78 -15.02 -8.68
C GLY A 332 24.32 -14.49 -7.35
N VAL A 333 23.84 -13.32 -6.89
CA VAL A 333 24.23 -12.71 -5.61
C VAL A 333 23.59 -13.47 -4.45
N PHE A 334 22.30 -13.80 -4.56
CA PHE A 334 21.52 -14.41 -3.49
C PHE A 334 21.44 -15.93 -3.63
N GLU A 335 21.56 -16.63 -2.50
CA GLU A 335 21.37 -18.09 -2.46
C GLU A 335 19.90 -18.47 -2.56
N ARG A 336 19.01 -17.70 -1.93
CA ARG A 336 17.56 -17.91 -1.92
C ARG A 336 16.79 -16.60 -2.02
N MET A 337 15.54 -16.68 -2.46
CA MET A 337 14.62 -15.54 -2.59
C MET A 337 13.26 -15.83 -1.95
N LEU A 338 12.73 -14.88 -1.18
CA LEU A 338 11.37 -14.89 -0.65
C LEU A 338 10.64 -13.66 -1.17
N PHE A 339 9.57 -13.87 -1.93
CA PHE A 339 8.78 -12.78 -2.49
C PHE A 339 7.48 -12.62 -1.71
N LEU A 340 7.13 -11.38 -1.38
CA LEU A 340 5.90 -11.04 -0.68
C LEU A 340 4.96 -10.32 -1.65
N THR A 341 3.71 -10.75 -1.66
CA THR A 341 2.64 -10.07 -2.38
C THR A 341 1.33 -10.25 -1.61
N ALA A 342 0.45 -9.26 -1.62
CA ALA A 342 -0.82 -9.36 -0.91
C ALA A 342 -1.94 -10.01 -1.73
N THR A 343 -1.76 -10.03 -3.05
CA THR A 343 -2.72 -10.54 -4.01
C THR A 343 -1.91 -11.20 -5.12
N PRO A 344 -1.75 -12.53 -5.12
CA PRO A 344 -1.11 -13.21 -6.25
C PRO A 344 -1.97 -13.07 -7.51
N PHE A 345 -3.17 -12.50 -7.39
CA PHE A 345 -4.13 -12.27 -8.45
C PHE A 345 -4.08 -10.88 -9.09
N GLN A 346 -3.30 -9.94 -8.54
CA GLN A 346 -2.81 -8.82 -9.38
C GLN A 346 -1.90 -9.34 -10.51
N LEU A 347 -1.48 -10.61 -10.40
CA LEU A 347 -0.70 -11.33 -11.38
C LEU A 347 -1.59 -12.36 -12.07
N GLY A 348 -1.65 -12.31 -13.40
CA GLY A 348 -2.10 -13.46 -14.18
C GLY A 348 -1.23 -14.67 -13.95
N HIS A 349 -1.75 -15.87 -14.24
CA HIS A 349 -0.96 -17.10 -14.11
C HIS A 349 0.36 -17.03 -14.91
N HIS A 350 0.38 -16.39 -16.08
CA HIS A 350 1.61 -16.08 -16.81
C HIS A 350 2.55 -15.13 -16.05
N GLU A 351 2.01 -14.04 -15.49
CA GLU A 351 2.79 -13.09 -14.68
C GLU A 351 3.34 -13.75 -13.42
N LEU A 352 2.58 -14.62 -12.75
CA LEU A 352 3.02 -15.42 -11.61
C LEU A 352 4.17 -16.36 -12.01
N CYS A 353 4.05 -17.05 -13.13
CA CYS A 353 5.14 -17.86 -13.68
C CYS A 353 6.37 -16.98 -13.96
N SER A 354 6.22 -15.81 -14.58
CA SER A 354 7.31 -14.86 -14.82
C SER A 354 7.97 -14.34 -13.54
N VAL A 355 7.20 -14.17 -12.46
CA VAL A 355 7.73 -13.85 -11.13
C VAL A 355 8.52 -15.04 -10.57
N ILE A 356 7.99 -16.25 -10.64
CA ILE A 356 8.69 -17.48 -10.18
C ILE A 356 9.97 -17.71 -10.98
N GLU A 357 9.96 -17.49 -12.31
CA GLU A 357 11.15 -17.60 -13.18
C GLU A 357 12.31 -16.73 -12.70
N ARG A 358 12.07 -15.63 -11.97
CA ARG A 358 13.14 -14.79 -11.39
C ARG A 358 13.98 -15.52 -10.35
N PHE A 359 13.49 -16.61 -9.77
CA PHE A 359 14.29 -17.48 -8.91
C PHE A 359 15.45 -18.15 -9.65
N SER A 360 15.45 -18.20 -10.99
CA SER A 360 16.63 -18.58 -11.79
C SER A 360 17.83 -17.64 -11.61
N GLY A 361 17.57 -16.41 -11.14
CA GLY A 361 18.57 -15.42 -10.76
C GLY A 361 19.30 -15.74 -9.46
N THR A 362 18.86 -16.76 -8.71
CA THR A 362 19.58 -17.26 -7.54
C THR A 362 20.86 -18.00 -7.93
N ARG A 363 21.74 -18.19 -6.95
CA ARG A 363 22.94 -19.00 -7.12
C ARG A 363 22.58 -20.50 -7.13
N MET A 364 22.42 -21.06 -8.32
CA MET A 364 22.21 -22.50 -8.53
C MET A 364 23.54 -23.25 -8.59
N ALA A 365 23.54 -24.52 -8.17
CA ALA A 365 24.75 -25.33 -8.03
C ALA A 365 25.43 -25.62 -9.38
N ASP A 366 24.63 -25.90 -10.41
CA ASP A 366 25.07 -26.17 -11.78
C ASP A 366 24.00 -25.79 -12.81
N SER A 367 24.37 -25.84 -14.10
CA SER A 367 23.45 -25.57 -15.21
C SER A 367 22.30 -26.59 -15.29
N GLN A 368 22.51 -27.82 -14.81
CA GLN A 368 21.48 -28.87 -14.81
C GLN A 368 20.35 -28.54 -13.83
N SER A 369 20.67 -28.07 -12.62
CA SER A 369 19.71 -27.61 -11.62
C SER A 369 18.86 -26.47 -12.15
N ARG A 370 19.47 -25.54 -12.91
CA ARG A 370 18.75 -24.45 -13.58
C ARG A 370 17.81 -24.98 -14.66
N LYS A 371 18.27 -25.93 -15.48
CA LYS A 371 17.44 -26.57 -16.50
C LYS A 371 16.23 -27.28 -15.87
N THR A 372 16.46 -28.08 -14.82
CA THR A 372 15.37 -28.75 -14.08
C THR A 372 14.39 -27.76 -13.46
N PHE A 373 14.87 -26.64 -12.91
CA PHE A 373 13.99 -25.58 -12.41
C PHE A 373 13.13 -24.98 -13.53
N LEU A 374 13.72 -24.65 -14.69
CA LEU A 374 12.97 -24.11 -15.83
C LEU A 374 11.96 -25.12 -16.40
N GLU A 375 12.28 -26.41 -16.40
CA GLU A 375 11.36 -27.51 -16.75
C GLU A 375 10.18 -27.58 -15.76
N GLN A 376 10.42 -27.45 -14.46
CA GLN A 376 9.36 -27.40 -13.44
C GLN A 376 8.43 -26.20 -13.63
N VAL A 377 8.99 -25.02 -13.94
CA VAL A 377 8.20 -23.81 -14.20
C VAL A 377 7.43 -23.94 -15.52
N SER A 378 8.01 -24.58 -16.54
CA SER A 378 7.32 -24.87 -17.80
C SER A 378 6.14 -25.82 -17.60
N GLU A 379 6.30 -26.86 -16.78
CA GLU A 379 5.20 -27.76 -16.41
C GLU A 379 4.13 -27.04 -15.58
N LEU A 380 4.54 -26.20 -14.62
CA LEU A 380 3.62 -25.34 -13.85
C LEU A 380 2.78 -24.47 -14.79
N ARG A 381 3.44 -23.79 -15.74
CA ARG A 381 2.77 -22.95 -16.74
C ARG A 381 1.74 -23.77 -17.53
N ARG A 382 2.14 -24.91 -18.09
CA ARG A 382 1.24 -25.80 -18.84
C ARG A 382 0.01 -26.24 -18.04
N ARG A 383 0.17 -26.55 -16.75
CA ARG A 383 -0.94 -26.95 -15.86
C ARG A 383 -1.86 -25.80 -15.52
N LEU A 384 -1.30 -24.62 -15.24
CA LEU A 384 -2.07 -23.40 -15.01
C LEU A 384 -2.83 -23.00 -16.28
N ASP A 385 -2.22 -23.06 -17.46
CA ASP A 385 -2.86 -22.78 -18.74
C ASP A 385 -4.05 -23.74 -18.98
N ALA A 386 -3.87 -25.04 -18.71
CA ALA A 386 -4.94 -26.02 -18.84
C ALA A 386 -6.10 -25.78 -17.84
N ALA A 387 -5.78 -25.42 -16.59
CA ALA A 387 -6.76 -25.07 -15.57
C ALA A 387 -7.52 -23.78 -15.94
N GLN A 388 -6.81 -22.78 -16.46
CA GLN A 388 -7.41 -21.53 -16.95
C GLN A 388 -8.33 -21.80 -18.15
N GLN A 389 -7.88 -22.54 -19.17
CA GLN A 389 -8.72 -22.91 -20.31
C GLN A 389 -9.99 -23.65 -19.90
N SER A 390 -9.87 -24.56 -18.94
CA SER A 390 -11.02 -25.30 -18.38
C SER A 390 -11.99 -24.34 -17.66
N SER A 391 -11.46 -23.43 -16.86
CA SER A 391 -12.24 -22.43 -16.13
C SER A 391 -12.91 -21.40 -17.06
N LEU A 392 -12.24 -20.97 -18.13
CA LEU A 392 -12.81 -20.12 -19.18
C LEU A 392 -13.91 -20.84 -19.98
N THR A 393 -13.77 -22.14 -20.17
CA THR A 393 -14.84 -22.95 -20.79
C THR A 393 -16.06 -22.98 -19.88
N LEU A 394 -15.86 -23.18 -18.58
CA LEU A 394 -16.93 -23.11 -17.59
C LEU A 394 -17.57 -21.72 -17.57
N ASP A 395 -16.76 -20.66 -17.58
CA ASP A 395 -17.24 -19.27 -17.62
C ASP A 395 -18.14 -19.01 -18.84
N LYS A 396 -17.72 -19.47 -20.03
CA LYS A 396 -18.50 -19.34 -21.28
C LYS A 396 -19.80 -20.13 -21.28
N VAL A 397 -19.83 -21.32 -20.68
CA VAL A 397 -21.06 -22.12 -20.58
C VAL A 397 -21.99 -21.49 -19.54
N TRP A 398 -21.42 -21.05 -18.42
CA TRP A 398 -22.13 -20.39 -17.33
C TRP A 398 -22.74 -19.05 -17.77
N SER A 399 -22.08 -18.30 -18.65
CA SER A 399 -22.61 -17.02 -19.16
C SER A 399 -23.88 -17.18 -20.02
N ARG A 400 -24.27 -18.41 -20.37
CA ARG A 400 -25.52 -18.70 -21.10
C ARG A 400 -26.73 -18.91 -20.19
N LEU A 401 -26.50 -19.03 -18.88
CA LEU A 401 -27.55 -19.16 -17.88
C LEU A 401 -28.35 -17.86 -17.78
N ASP A 402 -29.65 -18.01 -17.62
CA ASP A 402 -30.59 -16.91 -17.38
C ASP A 402 -31.47 -17.18 -16.15
N GLU A 403 -32.33 -16.24 -15.78
CA GLU A 403 -33.18 -16.36 -14.59
C GLU A 403 -34.13 -17.58 -14.63
N SER A 404 -34.44 -18.13 -15.80
CA SER A 404 -35.28 -19.32 -15.90
C SER A 404 -34.55 -20.59 -15.44
N ASP A 405 -33.20 -20.60 -15.51
CA ASP A 405 -32.34 -21.71 -15.07
C ASP A 405 -32.20 -21.77 -13.53
N LEU A 406 -32.73 -20.77 -12.81
CA LEU A 406 -32.80 -20.75 -11.34
C LEU A 406 -33.92 -21.63 -10.77
N LYS A 407 -34.74 -22.24 -11.64
CA LYS A 407 -35.80 -23.16 -11.25
C LYS A 407 -35.29 -24.59 -11.25
N ILE A 408 -35.31 -25.24 -10.09
CA ILE A 408 -34.93 -26.65 -9.91
C ILE A 408 -36.18 -27.43 -9.54
N ASP A 409 -36.48 -28.53 -10.26
CA ASP A 409 -37.69 -29.33 -10.03
C ASP A 409 -38.99 -28.49 -9.99
N GLY A 410 -39.03 -27.39 -10.77
CA GLY A 410 -40.15 -26.44 -10.84
C GLY A 410 -40.19 -25.37 -9.74
N VAL A 411 -39.28 -25.41 -8.77
CA VAL A 411 -39.20 -24.46 -7.65
C VAL A 411 -38.16 -23.37 -7.94
N PRO A 412 -38.50 -22.07 -7.87
CA PRO A 412 -37.54 -20.98 -8.03
C PRO A 412 -36.64 -20.86 -6.79
N HIS A 413 -35.33 -20.77 -7.00
CA HIS A 413 -34.34 -20.58 -5.95
C HIS A 413 -33.63 -19.23 -6.06
N SER A 414 -33.03 -18.78 -4.95
CA SER A 414 -32.16 -17.60 -4.92
C SER A 414 -30.77 -18.00 -5.44
N PRO A 415 -30.17 -17.25 -6.39
CA PRO A 415 -28.81 -17.53 -6.87
C PRO A 415 -27.76 -17.55 -5.75
N GLU A 416 -27.98 -16.81 -4.66
CA GLU A 416 -26.96 -16.52 -3.65
C GLU A 416 -26.99 -17.46 -2.43
N ASP A 417 -28.13 -18.13 -2.18
CA ASP A 417 -28.37 -18.84 -0.91
C ASP A 417 -28.43 -20.37 -1.06
N ASP A 418 -29.31 -20.88 -1.94
CA ASP A 418 -29.73 -22.29 -1.94
C ASP A 418 -29.73 -22.96 -3.32
N TRP A 419 -29.62 -22.18 -4.40
CA TRP A 419 -29.73 -22.69 -5.77
C TRP A 419 -28.64 -23.71 -6.13
N TRP A 420 -27.37 -23.47 -5.79
CA TRP A 420 -26.28 -24.36 -6.23
C TRP A 420 -26.30 -25.75 -5.57
N PRO A 421 -26.48 -25.88 -4.24
CA PRO A 421 -26.70 -27.18 -3.63
C PRO A 421 -27.93 -27.90 -4.18
N ALA A 422 -29.02 -27.16 -4.48
CA ALA A 422 -30.21 -27.73 -5.10
C ALA A 422 -29.91 -28.21 -6.53
N ALA A 423 -29.23 -27.42 -7.35
CA ALA A 423 -28.84 -27.75 -8.73
C ALA A 423 -27.95 -29.01 -8.80
N MET A 424 -27.05 -29.20 -7.84
CA MET A 424 -26.18 -30.39 -7.77
C MET A 424 -26.93 -31.69 -7.45
N ASN A 425 -28.08 -31.59 -6.77
CA ASN A 425 -28.86 -32.75 -6.31
C ASN A 425 -30.21 -32.92 -7.03
N GLY A 426 -30.62 -31.92 -7.81
CA GLY A 426 -31.90 -31.89 -8.54
C GLY A 426 -31.97 -32.94 -9.65
N ARG A 427 -33.19 -33.40 -9.95
CA ARG A 427 -33.41 -34.43 -10.98
C ARG A 427 -33.90 -33.85 -12.29
N ASP A 428 -34.68 -32.77 -12.23
CA ASP A 428 -35.18 -32.02 -13.38
C ASP A 428 -34.51 -30.63 -13.42
N VAL A 429 -33.46 -30.54 -14.22
CA VAL A 429 -32.66 -29.33 -14.46
C VAL A 429 -32.67 -28.98 -15.93
N SER A 430 -32.55 -27.69 -16.26
CA SER A 430 -32.52 -27.26 -17.66
C SER A 430 -31.33 -27.88 -18.42
N PRO A 431 -31.43 -28.07 -19.75
CA PRO A 431 -30.31 -28.56 -20.55
C PRO A 431 -29.05 -27.70 -20.44
N LYS A 432 -29.21 -26.38 -20.29
CA LYS A 432 -28.10 -25.43 -20.08
C LYS A 432 -27.43 -25.69 -18.73
N LEU A 433 -28.21 -25.85 -17.67
CA LEU A 433 -27.69 -26.16 -16.33
C LEU A 433 -26.99 -27.52 -16.30
N GLN A 434 -27.51 -28.53 -17.00
CA GLN A 434 -26.86 -29.83 -17.14
C GLN A 434 -25.48 -29.74 -17.83
N GLU A 435 -25.35 -28.88 -18.86
CA GLU A 435 -24.06 -28.57 -19.50
C GLU A 435 -23.07 -27.94 -18.50
N VAL A 436 -23.54 -26.98 -17.67
CA VAL A 436 -22.75 -26.34 -16.61
C VAL A 436 -22.26 -27.35 -15.58
N LEU A 437 -23.13 -28.22 -15.05
CA LEU A 437 -22.77 -29.23 -14.05
C LEU A 437 -21.74 -30.23 -14.59
N SER A 438 -21.92 -30.69 -15.83
CA SER A 438 -20.96 -31.55 -16.53
C SER A 438 -19.60 -30.86 -16.70
N CYS A 439 -19.60 -29.58 -17.12
CA CYS A 439 -18.39 -28.79 -17.23
C CYS A 439 -17.68 -28.63 -15.87
N PHE A 440 -18.43 -28.25 -14.83
CA PHE A 440 -17.91 -28.06 -13.47
C PHE A 440 -17.19 -29.31 -12.94
N SER A 441 -17.78 -30.50 -13.12
CA SER A 441 -17.18 -31.78 -12.71
C SER A 441 -15.85 -32.10 -13.43
N ARG A 442 -15.65 -31.58 -14.64
CA ARG A 442 -14.40 -31.73 -15.41
C ARG A 442 -13.34 -30.70 -15.03
N VAL A 443 -13.75 -29.51 -14.61
CA VAL A 443 -12.84 -28.43 -14.18
C VAL A 443 -12.16 -28.78 -12.86
N GLN A 444 -12.89 -29.37 -11.91
CA GLN A 444 -12.39 -29.71 -10.57
C GLN A 444 -11.04 -30.49 -10.59
N PRO A 445 -10.90 -31.61 -11.32
CA PRO A 445 -9.61 -32.31 -11.42
C PRO A 445 -8.48 -31.48 -12.06
N SER A 446 -8.82 -30.59 -13.00
CA SER A 446 -7.84 -29.71 -13.67
C SER A 446 -7.27 -28.70 -12.67
N MET A 447 -8.15 -28.07 -11.88
CA MET A 447 -7.77 -27.16 -10.79
C MET A 447 -6.90 -27.87 -9.75
N LYS A 448 -7.30 -29.07 -9.28
CA LYS A 448 -6.53 -29.82 -8.29
C LYS A 448 -5.11 -30.17 -8.75
N ARG A 449 -4.94 -30.59 -10.01
CA ARG A 449 -3.59 -30.86 -10.57
C ARG A 449 -2.74 -29.60 -10.67
N ALA A 450 -3.34 -28.47 -11.01
CA ALA A 450 -2.63 -27.19 -11.05
C ALA A 450 -2.22 -26.74 -9.64
N GLU A 451 -3.08 -26.94 -8.63
CA GLU A 451 -2.79 -26.70 -7.22
C GLU A 451 -1.59 -27.51 -6.74
N GLU A 452 -1.54 -28.83 -7.02
CA GLU A 452 -0.45 -29.72 -6.60
C GLU A 452 0.92 -29.26 -7.10
N VAL A 453 0.99 -28.72 -8.32
CA VAL A 453 2.24 -28.20 -8.92
C VAL A 453 2.55 -26.78 -8.45
N LEU A 454 1.54 -25.99 -8.10
CA LEU A 454 1.69 -24.62 -7.61
C LEU A 454 2.06 -24.55 -6.12
N ALA A 455 1.50 -25.45 -5.31
CA ALA A 455 1.63 -25.48 -3.85
C ALA A 455 3.06 -25.41 -3.32
N PRO A 456 4.10 -26.02 -3.95
CA PRO A 456 5.48 -25.86 -3.51
C PRO A 456 5.98 -24.41 -3.58
N TRP A 457 5.53 -23.63 -4.56
CA TRP A 457 6.05 -22.29 -4.89
C TRP A 457 5.33 -21.17 -4.16
N VAL A 458 4.06 -21.37 -3.82
CA VAL A 458 3.19 -20.33 -3.26
C VAL A 458 2.57 -20.79 -1.94
N ILE A 459 2.65 -19.94 -0.93
CA ILE A 459 1.86 -20.06 0.31
C ILE A 459 0.84 -18.94 0.31
N ARG A 460 -0.43 -19.26 0.58
CA ARG A 460 -1.48 -18.26 0.71
C ARG A 460 -2.53 -18.64 1.72
N HIS A 461 -2.65 -17.80 2.74
CA HIS A 461 -3.76 -17.81 3.68
C HIS A 461 -4.84 -16.82 3.26
N VAL A 462 -6.07 -17.17 3.63
CA VAL A 462 -7.29 -16.41 3.39
C VAL A 462 -7.83 -16.00 4.74
N ARG A 463 -8.37 -14.79 4.86
CA ARG A 463 -8.95 -14.38 6.14
C ARG A 463 -10.22 -15.14 6.45
N PRO A 464 -10.45 -15.49 7.73
CA PRO A 464 -11.74 -15.97 8.18
C PRO A 464 -12.84 -14.94 7.88
N LYS A 465 -14.03 -15.44 7.52
CA LYS A 465 -15.22 -14.59 7.29
C LYS A 465 -15.82 -14.05 8.59
N ALA A 466 -15.49 -14.65 9.73
CA ALA A 466 -15.90 -14.20 11.05
C ALA A 466 -14.73 -13.52 11.81
N LEU A 467 -15.06 -12.75 12.84
CA LEU A 467 -14.07 -12.22 13.78
C LEU A 467 -13.43 -13.37 14.59
N PRO A 468 -12.16 -13.22 15.00
CA PRO A 468 -11.49 -14.18 15.86
C PRO A 468 -12.10 -14.22 17.26
N ASN A 469 -11.71 -15.22 18.06
CA ASN A 469 -12.05 -15.28 19.48
C ASN A 469 -11.73 -13.96 20.21
N PRO A 470 -12.62 -13.47 21.10
CA PRO A 470 -13.83 -14.13 21.63
C PRO A 470 -15.11 -13.92 20.80
N PHE A 471 -15.05 -13.22 19.67
CA PHE A 471 -16.24 -12.79 18.90
C PHE A 471 -16.62 -13.73 17.75
N GLN A 472 -16.43 -15.05 17.95
CA GLN A 472 -16.80 -16.06 16.95
C GLN A 472 -18.28 -15.93 16.55
N GLY A 473 -18.56 -16.08 15.26
CA GLY A 473 -19.91 -15.95 14.68
C GLY A 473 -20.27 -14.53 14.24
N VAL A 474 -19.58 -13.49 14.71
CA VAL A 474 -19.76 -12.12 14.17
C VAL A 474 -19.06 -12.02 12.81
N PRO A 475 -19.75 -11.57 11.74
CA PRO A 475 -19.11 -11.41 10.43
C PRO A 475 -18.00 -10.36 10.51
N ARG A 476 -16.86 -10.63 9.91
CA ARG A 476 -15.70 -9.72 9.90
C ARG A 476 -15.98 -8.46 9.09
N ARG A 477 -16.66 -8.61 7.96
CA ARG A 477 -17.06 -7.54 7.06
C ARG A 477 -18.56 -7.62 6.79
N ASP A 478 -19.19 -6.46 6.72
CA ASP A 478 -20.57 -6.29 6.30
C ASP A 478 -20.56 -5.33 5.09
N GLU A 479 -20.89 -5.87 3.92
CA GLU A 479 -20.87 -5.13 2.66
C GLU A 479 -22.25 -4.53 2.39
N LEU A 480 -22.28 -3.21 2.21
CA LEU A 480 -23.47 -2.38 2.12
C LEU A 480 -23.55 -1.70 0.74
N PRO A 481 -24.06 -2.40 -0.28
CA PRO A 481 -24.18 -1.88 -1.64
C PRO A 481 -25.28 -0.83 -1.85
N GLY A 482 -25.04 0.08 -2.79
CA GLY A 482 -26.05 0.95 -3.37
C GLY A 482 -26.76 1.81 -2.33
N ARG A 483 -28.09 1.71 -2.28
CA ARG A 483 -28.98 2.45 -1.38
C ARG A 483 -28.78 2.07 0.10
N ARG A 484 -28.14 0.93 0.41
CA ARG A 484 -27.84 0.53 1.79
C ARG A 484 -26.94 1.54 2.51
N ILE A 485 -26.19 2.38 1.78
CA ILE A 485 -25.46 3.52 2.35
C ILE A 485 -26.38 4.53 3.07
N LEU A 486 -27.68 4.57 2.76
CA LEU A 486 -28.66 5.45 3.41
C LEU A 486 -29.38 4.79 4.60
N LEU A 487 -29.21 3.48 4.82
CA LEU A 487 -29.92 2.75 5.87
C LEU A 487 -29.29 2.98 7.24
N VAL A 488 -30.06 3.54 8.16
CA VAL A 488 -29.66 3.73 9.55
C VAL A 488 -30.16 2.55 10.40
N GLY A 489 -29.25 1.68 10.85
CA GLY A 489 -29.54 0.55 11.76
C GLY A 489 -29.67 -0.81 11.06
N ASP A 490 -30.06 -1.84 11.81
CA ASP A 490 -30.27 -3.24 11.37
C ASP A 490 -31.55 -3.39 10.51
N GLY A 491 -31.74 -2.50 9.53
CA GLY A 491 -32.86 -2.56 8.59
C GLY A 491 -32.78 -3.80 7.69
N ASN A 492 -33.96 -4.33 7.35
CA ASN A 492 -34.14 -5.53 6.56
C ASN A 492 -33.22 -5.54 5.30
N PRO A 493 -32.34 -6.54 5.11
CA PRO A 493 -31.36 -6.58 4.01
C PRO A 493 -31.98 -6.76 2.61
N GLY A 494 -33.32 -6.71 2.49
CA GLY A 494 -34.08 -6.96 1.27
C GLY A 494 -34.03 -5.79 0.27
N SER A 495 -32.86 -5.54 -0.31
CA SER A 495 -32.63 -5.32 -1.75
C SER A 495 -31.32 -4.55 -1.97
N SER A 496 -30.43 -5.09 -2.80
CA SER A 496 -29.24 -4.40 -3.30
C SER A 496 -29.63 -3.42 -4.42
N GLU A 497 -30.54 -2.50 -4.13
CA GLU A 497 -30.95 -1.47 -5.08
C GLU A 497 -29.94 -0.32 -5.12
N GLY A 498 -29.78 0.30 -6.29
CA GLY A 498 -28.96 1.50 -6.42
C GLY A 498 -29.62 2.74 -5.80
N ILE A 499 -28.83 3.80 -5.62
CA ILE A 499 -29.31 5.11 -5.16
C ILE A 499 -30.16 5.74 -6.27
N SER A 500 -31.43 6.03 -5.97
CA SER A 500 -32.36 6.62 -6.93
C SER A 500 -31.99 8.06 -7.31
N ILE A 501 -32.14 8.40 -8.59
CA ILE A 501 -31.97 9.77 -9.09
C ILE A 501 -33.33 10.49 -9.03
N GLN A 502 -33.39 11.64 -8.35
CA GLN A 502 -34.64 12.40 -8.18
C GLN A 502 -34.41 13.90 -8.38
N GLY A 503 -35.51 14.64 -8.62
CA GLY A 503 -35.51 16.10 -8.69
C GLY A 503 -34.65 16.67 -9.82
N GLN A 504 -33.93 17.77 -9.52
CA GLN A 504 -33.11 18.49 -10.50
C GLN A 504 -31.93 17.65 -11.04
N SER A 505 -31.53 16.60 -10.31
CA SER A 505 -30.45 15.70 -10.71
C SER A 505 -30.85 14.77 -11.87
N LEU A 506 -32.15 14.59 -12.16
CA LEU A 506 -32.61 13.66 -13.20
C LEU A 506 -32.18 14.07 -14.61
N LEU A 507 -32.36 15.35 -14.97
CA LEU A 507 -32.09 15.84 -16.32
C LEU A 507 -30.62 15.64 -16.74
N PRO A 508 -29.60 16.00 -15.92
CA PRO A 508 -28.21 15.70 -16.23
C PRO A 508 -27.93 14.22 -16.56
N PHE A 509 -28.46 13.29 -15.76
CA PHE A 509 -28.27 11.86 -15.98
C PHE A 509 -28.98 11.35 -17.24
N LEU A 510 -30.18 11.87 -17.56
CA LEU A 510 -30.88 11.54 -18.81
C LEU A 510 -30.12 12.05 -20.05
N LEU A 511 -29.56 13.26 -19.99
CA LEU A 511 -28.75 13.81 -21.08
C LEU A 511 -27.47 12.99 -21.28
N ALA A 512 -26.80 12.57 -20.20
CA ALA A 512 -25.63 11.70 -20.28
C ALA A 512 -25.97 10.31 -20.84
N ALA A 513 -27.11 9.73 -20.43
CA ALA A 513 -27.60 8.46 -20.97
C ALA A 513 -27.89 8.56 -22.48
N ARG A 514 -28.51 9.65 -22.94
CA ARG A 514 -28.76 9.91 -24.37
C ARG A 514 -27.47 10.11 -25.15
N ALA A 515 -26.50 10.86 -24.62
CA ALA A 515 -25.19 11.03 -25.24
C ALA A 515 -24.49 9.68 -25.44
N THR A 516 -24.54 8.82 -24.42
CA THR A 516 -23.98 7.46 -24.46
C THR A 516 -24.69 6.58 -25.49
N ALA A 517 -26.03 6.63 -25.55
CA ALA A 517 -26.81 5.87 -26.53
C ALA A 517 -26.55 6.30 -27.99
N CYS A 518 -26.21 7.57 -28.23
CA CYS A 518 -25.79 8.05 -29.55
C CYS A 518 -24.40 7.57 -29.96
N THR A 519 -23.58 7.11 -29.01
CA THR A 519 -22.19 6.68 -29.24
C THR A 519 -21.89 5.35 -28.52
N PRO A 520 -22.62 4.25 -28.82
CA PRO A 520 -22.57 3.01 -28.04
C PRO A 520 -21.20 2.31 -28.09
N LYS A 521 -20.42 2.55 -29.14
CA LYS A 521 -19.04 2.04 -29.31
C LYS A 521 -17.98 2.91 -28.66
N SER A 522 -18.35 4.06 -28.11
CA SER A 522 -17.44 4.90 -27.33
C SER A 522 -17.42 4.39 -25.88
N ARG A 523 -16.24 4.39 -25.25
CA ARG A 523 -16.16 4.17 -23.80
C ARG A 523 -17.11 5.18 -23.13
N PRO A 524 -17.88 4.82 -22.08
CA PRO A 524 -18.82 5.73 -21.42
C PRO A 524 -18.12 6.82 -20.58
N VAL A 525 -17.18 7.54 -21.17
CA VAL A 525 -16.40 8.66 -20.60
C VAL A 525 -17.33 9.72 -19.99
N PHE A 526 -18.54 9.85 -20.52
CA PHE A 526 -19.53 10.85 -20.10
C PHE A 526 -20.29 10.47 -18.83
N ALA A 527 -20.40 9.18 -18.52
CA ALA A 527 -21.17 8.68 -17.39
C ALA A 527 -20.30 8.42 -16.15
N GLU A 528 -19.03 8.01 -16.32
CA GLU A 528 -18.14 7.67 -15.21
C GLU A 528 -17.84 8.89 -14.31
N GLY A 529 -17.48 10.04 -14.90
CA GLY A 529 -17.25 11.27 -14.14
C GLY A 529 -18.52 11.80 -13.47
N LEU A 530 -19.64 11.78 -14.21
CA LEU A 530 -20.94 12.27 -13.72
C LEU A 530 -21.50 11.42 -12.58
N ALA A 531 -21.30 10.09 -12.61
CA ALA A 531 -21.72 9.21 -11.54
C ALA A 531 -20.94 9.42 -10.24
N SER A 532 -19.68 9.90 -10.33
CA SER A 532 -18.87 10.29 -9.18
C SER A 532 -19.33 11.66 -8.63
N SER A 533 -19.16 12.72 -9.41
CA SER A 533 -19.56 14.08 -9.03
C SER A 533 -19.74 15.01 -10.23
N TYR A 534 -20.50 16.10 -10.05
CA TYR A 534 -20.61 17.15 -11.06
C TYR A 534 -19.25 17.82 -11.33
N GLU A 535 -18.42 18.00 -10.31
CA GLU A 535 -17.07 18.57 -10.39
C GLU A 535 -16.13 17.73 -11.24
N ALA A 536 -16.11 16.41 -11.04
CA ALA A 536 -15.27 15.49 -11.80
C ALA A 536 -15.63 15.55 -13.29
N PHE A 537 -16.92 15.58 -13.62
CA PHE A 537 -17.37 15.73 -15.00
C PHE A 537 -16.92 17.06 -15.62
N LEU A 538 -17.11 18.19 -14.93
CA LEU A 538 -16.77 19.53 -15.44
C LEU A 538 -15.25 19.70 -15.64
N LEU A 539 -14.43 19.23 -14.70
CA LEU A 539 -12.97 19.33 -14.80
C LEU A 539 -12.40 18.49 -15.94
N THR A 540 -12.93 17.28 -16.14
CA THR A 540 -12.57 16.42 -17.27
C THR A 540 -12.84 17.12 -18.60
N ARG A 541 -13.98 17.81 -18.71
CA ARG A 541 -14.39 18.57 -19.91
C ARG A 541 -13.53 19.81 -20.18
N GLN A 542 -13.22 20.60 -19.15
CA GLN A 542 -12.46 21.85 -19.31
C GLN A 542 -11.02 21.63 -19.80
N ARG A 543 -10.37 20.54 -19.38
CA ARG A 543 -9.01 20.21 -19.84
C ARG A 543 -9.01 19.74 -21.29
N VAL A 544 -9.96 18.89 -21.69
CA VAL A 544 -10.15 18.45 -23.09
C VAL A 544 -10.38 19.63 -24.04
N ALA A 545 -11.06 20.69 -23.57
CA ALA A 545 -11.32 21.88 -24.37
C ALA A 545 -10.10 22.81 -24.53
N LYS A 546 -9.17 22.83 -23.55
CA LYS A 546 -8.00 23.73 -23.55
C LYS A 546 -6.80 23.17 -24.31
N ASP A 547 -6.65 21.86 -24.38
CA ASP A 547 -5.55 21.22 -25.12
C ASP A 547 -6.00 19.90 -25.78
N PRO A 548 -6.55 19.94 -27.01
CA PRO A 548 -7.01 18.74 -27.71
C PRO A 548 -5.89 17.76 -28.11
N ALA A 549 -4.65 18.24 -28.19
CA ALA A 549 -3.47 17.46 -28.64
C ALA A 549 -2.61 16.96 -27.47
N GLY A 550 -2.49 17.72 -26.38
CA GLY A 550 -1.79 17.32 -25.14
C GLY A 550 -2.66 16.54 -24.14
N ALA A 551 -3.98 16.46 -24.36
CA ALA A 551 -4.87 15.60 -23.58
C ALA A 551 -4.46 14.11 -23.58
N GLU A 552 -3.61 13.66 -24.50
CA GLU A 552 -3.07 12.28 -24.59
C GLU A 552 -2.17 11.90 -23.41
N ALA A 553 -1.44 12.86 -22.81
CA ALA A 553 -0.54 12.61 -21.68
C ALA A 553 -1.17 12.96 -20.31
N ASP A 554 -2.27 13.72 -20.32
CA ASP A 554 -2.79 14.43 -19.14
C ASP A 554 -4.09 13.81 -18.57
N VAL A 555 -4.69 12.78 -19.20
CA VAL A 555 -5.79 12.04 -18.54
C VAL A 555 -5.30 11.31 -17.29
N ASN A 556 -4.06 10.82 -17.32
CA ASN A 556 -3.37 10.27 -16.14
C ASN A 556 -3.14 11.32 -15.04
N SER A 557 -3.36 12.63 -15.28
CA SER A 557 -3.33 13.67 -14.25
C SER A 557 -4.72 14.06 -13.72
N ILE A 558 -5.78 13.50 -14.29
CA ILE A 558 -7.18 13.63 -13.82
C ILE A 558 -7.48 12.52 -12.81
N LEU A 559 -6.94 11.35 -13.07
CA LEU A 559 -6.97 10.17 -12.22
C LEU A 559 -5.78 10.24 -11.26
N ASP A 560 -5.98 9.93 -9.98
CA ASP A 560 -4.87 9.60 -9.10
C ASP A 560 -4.61 8.09 -9.33
N GLY A 561 -3.46 7.67 -9.86
CA GLY A 561 -3.06 6.24 -10.00
C GLY A 561 -2.67 5.74 -11.41
N ASP A 562 -2.21 4.48 -11.49
CA ASP A 562 -1.77 3.78 -12.73
C ASP A 562 -2.96 3.20 -13.55
N ASP A 563 -4.15 3.79 -13.46
CA ASP A 563 -5.31 3.31 -14.25
C ASP A 563 -5.19 3.78 -15.70
N ASP A 564 -5.47 2.88 -16.66
CA ASP A 564 -5.19 3.10 -18.08
C ASP A 564 -5.99 4.26 -18.72
N PRO A 565 -5.35 5.08 -19.59
CA PRO A 565 -5.99 6.24 -20.21
C PRO A 565 -7.09 5.86 -21.22
N PRO A 566 -8.07 6.74 -21.47
CA PRO A 566 -9.18 6.47 -22.38
C PRO A 566 -8.72 6.36 -23.84
N VAL A 567 -9.01 5.23 -24.48
CA VAL A 567 -8.84 5.03 -25.93
C VAL A 567 -9.89 5.84 -26.70
N LYS A 568 -9.44 6.54 -27.76
CA LYS A 568 -10.28 7.42 -28.60
C LYS A 568 -11.32 6.63 -29.40
N SER A 569 -12.57 7.12 -29.38
CA SER A 569 -13.52 6.95 -30.49
C SER A 569 -14.04 8.31 -30.92
N ALA A 570 -14.22 8.54 -32.22
CA ALA A 570 -14.77 9.80 -32.72
C ALA A 570 -16.18 10.05 -32.17
N ILE A 571 -16.36 11.14 -31.42
CA ILE A 571 -17.65 11.54 -30.85
C ILE A 571 -18.50 12.14 -31.97
N ASP A 572 -19.72 11.61 -32.18
CA ASP A 572 -20.65 12.15 -33.16
C ASP A 572 -21.14 13.57 -32.80
N LYS A 573 -21.50 14.39 -33.79
CA LYS A 573 -22.07 15.74 -33.62
C LYS A 573 -23.30 15.73 -32.72
N THR A 574 -24.11 14.67 -32.80
CA THR A 574 -25.31 14.49 -31.96
C THR A 574 -24.94 14.35 -30.49
N ALA A 575 -23.91 13.53 -30.18
CA ALA A 575 -23.42 13.37 -28.82
C ALA A 575 -22.80 14.68 -28.28
N MET A 576 -22.07 15.43 -29.11
CA MET A 576 -21.56 16.75 -28.73
C MET A 576 -22.68 17.74 -28.35
N TRP A 577 -23.83 17.70 -29.04
CA TRP A 577 -24.97 18.54 -28.71
C TRP A 577 -25.52 18.21 -27.31
N TYR A 578 -25.72 16.92 -27.00
CA TYR A 578 -26.17 16.50 -25.67
C TYR A 578 -25.19 16.91 -24.57
N LEU A 579 -23.88 16.85 -24.83
CA LEU A 579 -22.86 17.29 -23.89
C LEU A 579 -22.90 18.79 -23.64
N ALA A 580 -23.11 19.59 -24.69
CA ALA A 580 -23.27 21.04 -24.55
C ALA A 580 -24.52 21.39 -23.72
N GLN A 581 -25.62 20.63 -23.90
CA GLN A 581 -26.80 20.80 -23.06
C GLN A 581 -26.53 20.38 -21.61
N LEU A 582 -25.91 19.21 -21.39
CA LEU A 582 -25.55 18.73 -20.06
C LEU A 582 -24.73 19.77 -19.30
N GLU A 583 -23.70 20.31 -19.94
CA GLU A 583 -22.82 21.33 -19.38
C GLU A 583 -23.55 22.65 -19.03
N LYS A 584 -24.63 22.97 -19.73
CA LYS A 584 -25.50 24.13 -19.46
C LYS A 584 -26.43 23.90 -18.27
N PHE A 585 -26.90 22.68 -18.07
CA PHE A 585 -27.85 22.32 -17.01
C PHE A 585 -27.19 21.83 -15.72
N LEU A 586 -25.89 21.56 -15.73
CA LEU A 586 -25.15 21.28 -14.51
C LEU A 586 -25.05 22.54 -13.64
N PRO A 587 -25.28 22.44 -12.33
CA PRO A 587 -25.12 23.57 -11.43
C PRO A 587 -23.67 24.06 -11.47
N ARG A 588 -23.50 25.36 -11.73
CA ARG A 588 -22.21 26.05 -11.73
C ARG A 588 -22.20 27.05 -10.61
N ASN A 589 -21.17 27.01 -9.77
CA ASN A 589 -20.96 27.98 -8.70
C ASN A 589 -22.12 28.09 -7.70
N ASP A 590 -22.99 27.08 -7.63
CA ASP A 590 -24.04 26.95 -6.61
C ASP A 590 -23.71 25.73 -5.73
N PRO A 591 -23.06 25.94 -4.57
CA PRO A 591 -22.65 24.86 -3.69
C PRO A 591 -23.82 23.98 -3.21
N LEU A 592 -25.02 24.54 -3.03
CA LEU A 592 -26.19 23.81 -2.56
C LEU A 592 -26.76 22.90 -3.66
N ALA A 593 -26.90 23.42 -4.88
CA ALA A 593 -27.33 22.62 -6.01
C ALA A 593 -26.29 21.54 -6.37
N MET A 594 -25.00 21.87 -6.27
CA MET A 594 -23.92 20.89 -6.48
C MET A 594 -23.95 19.78 -5.41
N ALA A 595 -24.23 20.12 -4.14
CA ALA A 595 -24.45 19.17 -3.04
C ALA A 595 -25.60 18.19 -3.28
N GLY A 596 -26.57 18.54 -4.14
CA GLY A 596 -27.69 17.70 -4.54
C GLY A 596 -27.35 16.50 -5.45
N HIS A 597 -26.08 16.29 -5.80
CA HIS A 597 -25.66 15.07 -6.50
C HIS A 597 -25.98 13.82 -5.66
N PRO A 598 -26.73 12.83 -6.18
CA PRO A 598 -27.31 11.74 -5.37
C PRO A 598 -26.24 10.93 -4.62
N LYS A 599 -25.13 10.61 -5.28
CA LYS A 599 -24.04 9.83 -4.69
C LYS A 599 -23.24 10.62 -3.66
N ILE A 600 -23.03 11.92 -3.90
CA ILE A 600 -22.31 12.78 -2.96
C ILE A 600 -23.18 13.01 -1.72
N ALA A 601 -24.46 13.34 -1.90
CA ALA A 601 -25.41 13.52 -0.81
C ALA A 601 -25.46 12.28 0.08
N ALA A 602 -25.56 11.08 -0.51
CA ALA A 602 -25.56 9.82 0.23
C ALA A 602 -24.25 9.57 0.99
N THR A 603 -23.11 9.87 0.37
CA THR A 603 -21.78 9.71 1.01
C THR A 603 -21.60 10.69 2.16
N VAL A 604 -21.96 11.96 1.95
CA VAL A 604 -21.89 13.03 2.97
C VAL A 604 -22.79 12.67 4.15
N GLN A 605 -24.04 12.27 3.88
CA GLN A 605 -24.98 11.87 4.91
C GLN A 605 -24.41 10.72 5.76
N ARG A 606 -23.96 9.62 5.13
CA ARG A 606 -23.39 8.47 5.85
C ARG A 606 -22.15 8.86 6.67
N ALA A 607 -21.24 9.63 6.08
CA ALA A 607 -20.01 10.04 6.76
C ALA A 607 -20.32 10.88 8.00
N VAL A 608 -21.25 11.84 7.89
CA VAL A 608 -21.67 12.71 9.00
C VAL A 608 -22.47 11.95 10.06
N GLU A 609 -23.36 11.03 9.67
CA GLU A 609 -24.11 10.20 10.62
C GLU A 609 -23.19 9.28 11.43
N THR A 610 -22.18 8.69 10.78
CA THR A 610 -21.20 7.83 11.44
C THR A 610 -20.32 8.65 12.39
N TRP A 611 -19.88 9.83 11.95
CA TRP A 611 -19.15 10.79 12.78
C TRP A 611 -19.96 11.27 13.99
N ALA A 612 -21.26 11.52 13.80
CA ALA A 612 -22.17 11.96 14.87
C ALA A 612 -22.35 10.90 15.96
N ARG A 613 -22.09 9.62 15.63
CA ARG A 613 -22.07 8.49 16.57
C ARG A 613 -20.67 8.19 17.13
N GLY A 614 -19.72 9.10 16.98
CA GLY A 614 -18.38 8.99 17.57
C GLY A 614 -17.42 8.06 16.81
N GLU A 615 -17.74 7.66 15.58
CA GLU A 615 -16.88 6.76 14.80
C GLU A 615 -16.19 7.44 13.62
N LYS A 616 -14.98 6.98 13.32
CA LYS A 616 -14.18 7.46 12.20
C LYS A 616 -14.58 6.80 10.88
N VAL A 617 -14.37 7.53 9.79
CA VAL A 617 -14.70 7.08 8.43
C VAL A 617 -13.53 7.35 7.48
N VAL A 618 -13.22 6.37 6.63
CA VAL A 618 -12.35 6.58 5.46
C VAL A 618 -13.20 6.55 4.21
N VAL A 619 -13.02 7.55 3.34
CA VAL A 619 -13.69 7.64 2.04
C VAL A 619 -12.64 7.53 0.94
N PHE A 620 -12.71 6.49 0.13
CA PHE A 620 -11.88 6.33 -1.06
C PHE A 620 -12.59 6.90 -2.28
N CYS A 621 -11.94 7.83 -2.98
CA CYS A 621 -12.40 8.37 -4.25
C CYS A 621 -11.27 8.35 -5.28
N HIS A 622 -11.62 8.21 -6.56
CA HIS A 622 -10.66 8.14 -7.65
C HIS A 622 -10.29 9.53 -8.18
N TYR A 623 -11.29 10.41 -8.32
CA TYR A 623 -11.11 11.74 -8.87
C TYR A 623 -10.70 12.75 -7.80
N VAL A 624 -9.62 13.50 -8.03
CA VAL A 624 -9.16 14.58 -7.14
C VAL A 624 -10.27 15.63 -6.93
N ALA A 625 -11.02 15.94 -7.99
CA ALA A 625 -12.18 16.82 -7.97
C ALA A 625 -13.26 16.37 -6.98
N THR A 626 -13.64 15.09 -7.07
CA THR A 626 -14.61 14.47 -6.16
C THR A 626 -14.09 14.51 -4.73
N GLY A 627 -12.81 14.23 -4.51
CA GLY A 627 -12.19 14.31 -3.18
C GLY A 627 -12.27 15.71 -2.56
N ARG A 628 -12.04 16.76 -3.34
CA ARG A 628 -12.19 18.16 -2.89
C ARG A 628 -13.64 18.47 -2.54
N ALA A 629 -14.59 18.13 -3.42
CA ALA A 629 -16.01 18.35 -3.20
C ALA A 629 -16.53 17.60 -1.95
N LEU A 630 -16.11 16.35 -1.75
CA LEU A 630 -16.44 15.58 -0.55
C LEU A 630 -15.87 16.25 0.71
N ARG A 631 -14.60 16.65 0.71
CA ARG A 631 -13.98 17.32 1.85
C ARG A 631 -14.77 18.57 2.27
N GLU A 632 -15.08 19.44 1.32
CA GLU A 632 -15.79 20.70 1.57
C GLU A 632 -17.21 20.45 2.09
N ARG A 633 -17.97 19.59 1.41
CA ARG A 633 -19.38 19.31 1.78
C ARG A 633 -19.51 18.56 3.10
N ILE A 634 -18.61 17.61 3.38
CA ILE A 634 -18.59 16.92 4.68
C ILE A 634 -18.25 17.91 5.79
N SER A 635 -17.28 18.81 5.57
CA SER A 635 -16.90 19.82 6.56
C SER A 635 -18.08 20.74 6.90
N GLU A 636 -18.78 21.23 5.89
CA GLU A 636 -19.96 22.09 6.08
C GLU A 636 -21.10 21.33 6.78
N ALA A 637 -21.36 20.08 6.37
CA ALA A 637 -22.38 19.25 7.01
C ALA A 637 -22.05 18.92 8.47
N ILE A 638 -20.77 18.74 8.83
CA ILE A 638 -20.33 18.58 10.23
C ILE A 638 -20.58 19.86 11.02
N ARG A 639 -20.25 21.04 10.47
CA ARG A 639 -20.47 22.32 11.15
C ARG A 639 -21.95 22.50 11.48
N ARG A 640 -22.81 22.34 10.47
CA ARG A 640 -24.27 22.41 10.64
C ARG A 640 -24.77 21.38 11.66
N LYS A 641 -24.32 20.13 11.57
CA LYS A 641 -24.75 19.06 12.49
C LYS A 641 -24.30 19.32 13.93
N THR A 642 -23.12 19.89 14.11
CA THR A 642 -22.60 20.31 15.42
C THR A 642 -23.50 21.38 16.03
N ALA A 643 -23.85 22.41 15.27
CA ALA A 643 -24.75 23.48 15.71
C ALA A 643 -26.15 22.96 16.03
N GLU A 644 -26.71 22.08 15.19
CA GLU A 644 -28.01 21.43 15.42
C GLU A 644 -28.02 20.59 16.71
N GLN A 645 -26.98 19.78 16.94
CA GLN A 645 -26.87 18.97 18.15
C GLN A 645 -26.74 19.84 19.40
N ALA A 646 -25.91 20.88 19.35
CA ALA A 646 -25.75 21.79 20.48
C ALA A 646 -27.02 22.59 20.77
N ALA A 647 -27.69 23.10 19.73
CA ALA A 647 -28.98 23.78 19.84
C ALA A 647 -30.04 22.90 20.51
N ALA A 648 -30.12 21.64 20.10
CA ALA A 648 -31.06 20.67 20.68
C ALA A 648 -30.77 20.41 22.17
N LYS A 649 -29.50 20.30 22.56
CA LYS A 649 -29.10 20.07 23.96
C LYS A 649 -29.23 21.33 24.83
N LEU A 650 -28.92 22.51 24.29
CA LEU A 650 -28.98 23.79 25.00
C LEU A 650 -30.39 24.39 25.04
N GLY A 651 -31.29 23.94 24.17
CA GLY A 651 -32.64 24.51 24.04
C GLY A 651 -32.65 25.91 23.44
N CYS A 652 -31.70 26.25 22.56
CA CYS A 652 -31.55 27.58 21.94
C CYS A 652 -31.45 27.50 20.40
N PRO A 653 -31.56 28.62 19.66
CA PRO A 653 -31.30 28.67 18.22
C PRO A 653 -29.86 28.27 17.86
N THR A 654 -29.64 27.75 16.65
CA THR A 654 -28.32 27.28 16.18
C THR A 654 -27.22 28.33 16.24
N THR A 655 -27.54 29.59 15.95
CA THR A 655 -26.58 30.71 16.01
C THR A 655 -26.12 31.01 17.43
N GLU A 656 -27.00 30.85 18.43
CA GLU A 656 -26.65 31.03 19.84
C GLU A 656 -25.86 29.84 20.36
N ALA A 657 -26.21 28.63 19.92
CA ALA A 657 -25.51 27.40 20.30
C ALA A 657 -24.03 27.42 19.89
N GLU A 658 -23.69 27.92 18.70
CA GLU A 658 -22.30 28.06 18.24
C GLU A 658 -21.48 28.97 19.16
N ILE A 659 -22.03 30.12 19.53
CA ILE A 659 -21.40 31.08 20.45
C ILE A 659 -21.19 30.44 21.84
N GLU A 660 -22.18 29.71 22.34
CA GLU A 660 -22.06 29.03 23.64
C GLU A 660 -21.02 27.89 23.61
N LEU A 661 -20.92 27.14 22.51
CA LEU A 661 -19.87 26.14 22.33
C LEU A 661 -18.46 26.76 22.33
N GLU A 662 -18.29 27.91 21.68
CA GLU A 662 -17.02 28.64 21.70
C GLU A 662 -16.67 29.11 23.12
N ARG A 663 -17.64 29.73 23.82
CA ARG A 663 -17.47 30.14 25.24
C ARG A 663 -17.15 28.96 26.15
N LEU A 664 -17.77 27.80 25.92
CA LEU A 664 -17.48 26.56 26.63
C LEU A 664 -16.06 26.06 26.32
N GLY A 665 -15.65 26.09 25.06
CA GLY A 665 -14.31 25.73 24.63
C GLY A 665 -13.23 26.63 25.25
N ASP A 666 -13.50 27.92 25.36
CA ASP A 666 -12.55 28.89 25.93
C ASP A 666 -12.28 28.66 27.41
N ARG A 667 -13.26 28.12 28.15
CA ARG A 667 -13.09 27.70 29.55
C ARG A 667 -12.06 26.59 29.74
N PHE A 668 -11.63 25.90 28.69
CA PHE A 668 -10.51 24.95 28.77
C PHE A 668 -9.13 25.63 28.73
N PHE A 669 -9.04 26.92 28.38
CA PHE A 669 -7.80 27.70 28.45
C PHE A 669 -7.58 28.38 29.80
N ASP A 670 -8.64 28.60 30.57
CA ASP A 670 -8.57 29.17 31.91
C ASP A 670 -8.13 28.12 32.93
N THR A 671 -6.98 28.32 33.59
CA THR A 671 -6.42 27.43 34.62
C THR A 671 -7.32 27.27 35.83
N ASP A 672 -8.13 28.28 36.15
CA ASP A 672 -8.97 28.30 37.35
C ASP A 672 -10.36 27.68 37.10
N SER A 673 -10.70 27.47 35.83
CA SER A 673 -11.94 26.84 35.38
C SER A 673 -12.10 25.43 35.98
N PRO A 674 -13.23 25.14 36.66
CA PRO A 674 -13.53 23.81 37.19
C PRO A 674 -13.49 22.72 36.12
N VAL A 675 -13.97 23.01 34.91
CA VAL A 675 -14.01 22.05 33.78
C VAL A 675 -12.60 21.67 33.33
N ARG A 676 -11.66 22.63 33.28
CA ARG A 676 -10.28 22.34 32.94
C ARG A 676 -9.61 21.48 34.01
N ARG A 677 -9.75 21.85 35.29
CA ARG A 677 -9.17 21.09 36.40
C ARG A 677 -9.70 19.66 36.46
N ALA A 678 -11.01 19.49 36.25
CA ALA A 678 -11.65 18.18 36.15
C ALA A 678 -11.11 17.34 34.99
N CYS A 679 -10.99 17.94 33.80
CA CYS A 679 -10.46 17.31 32.60
C CYS A 679 -9.01 16.86 32.81
N ASP A 680 -8.14 17.76 33.26
CA ASP A 680 -6.73 17.45 33.53
C ASP A 680 -6.60 16.37 34.61
N HIS A 681 -7.46 16.38 35.65
CA HIS A 681 -7.48 15.36 36.70
C HIS A 681 -7.86 13.98 36.18
N GLU A 682 -8.98 13.85 35.46
CA GLU A 682 -9.45 12.56 34.93
C GLU A 682 -8.46 11.99 33.88
N ILE A 683 -7.89 12.83 33.01
CA ILE A 683 -6.89 12.37 32.03
C ILE A 683 -5.61 11.90 32.74
N ARG A 684 -5.13 12.64 33.75
CA ARG A 684 -3.96 12.23 34.56
C ARG A 684 -4.23 10.94 35.33
N ALA A 685 -5.46 10.74 35.82
CA ALA A 685 -5.85 9.49 36.47
C ALA A 685 -5.72 8.31 35.51
N ILE A 686 -6.21 8.44 34.27
CA ILE A 686 -6.04 7.40 33.24
C ILE A 686 -4.56 7.19 32.92
N LEU A 687 -3.78 8.26 32.72
CA LEU A 687 -2.34 8.18 32.41
C LEU A 687 -1.53 7.54 33.55
N SER A 688 -1.98 7.62 34.79
CA SER A 688 -1.30 7.01 35.94
C SER A 688 -1.24 5.48 35.87
N GLU A 689 -2.14 4.85 35.09
CA GLU A 689 -2.12 3.42 34.78
C GLU A 689 -0.95 3.03 33.84
N PHE A 690 -0.31 4.02 33.20
CA PHE A 690 0.73 3.81 32.18
C PHE A 690 2.06 4.51 32.56
N PRO A 691 2.84 3.96 33.51
CA PRO A 691 4.12 4.53 33.92
C PRO A 691 5.10 4.90 32.79
N PRO A 692 5.20 4.15 31.67
CA PRO A 692 6.08 4.52 30.55
C PRO A 692 5.78 5.89 29.91
N LEU A 693 4.59 6.45 30.13
CA LEU A 693 4.16 7.73 29.57
C LEU A 693 4.37 8.92 30.53
N ALA A 694 4.89 8.69 31.75
CA ALA A 694 5.02 9.73 32.77
C ALA A 694 5.80 10.97 32.29
N GLY A 695 6.87 10.78 31.51
CA GLY A 695 7.69 11.88 30.95
C GLY A 695 7.00 12.72 29.87
N ARG A 696 5.82 12.30 29.39
CA ARG A 696 5.02 12.97 28.34
C ARG A 696 3.61 13.31 28.82
N CYS A 697 3.38 13.23 30.13
CA CYS A 697 2.06 13.38 30.72
C CYS A 697 1.44 14.73 30.36
N ASP A 698 2.20 15.82 30.46
CA ASP A 698 1.71 17.16 30.18
C ASP A 698 1.36 17.36 28.69
N ASP A 699 2.18 16.84 27.77
CA ASP A 699 1.90 16.88 26.33
C ASP A 699 0.64 16.09 25.98
N LEU A 700 0.48 14.88 26.55
CA LEU A 700 -0.69 14.04 26.31
C LEU A 700 -1.98 14.65 26.89
N VAL A 701 -1.90 15.25 28.08
CA VAL A 701 -3.01 16.03 28.67
C VAL A 701 -3.35 17.21 27.77
N GLU A 702 -2.36 17.94 27.26
CA GLU A 702 -2.59 19.04 26.32
C GLU A 702 -3.26 18.55 25.02
N ILE A 703 -2.79 17.46 24.43
CA ILE A 703 -3.37 16.87 23.21
C ILE A 703 -4.85 16.53 23.44
N VAL A 704 -5.17 15.80 24.51
CA VAL A 704 -6.55 15.38 24.79
C VAL A 704 -7.41 16.61 25.01
N ARG A 705 -6.98 17.55 25.87
CA ARG A 705 -7.70 18.79 26.17
C ARG A 705 -7.95 19.63 24.92
N ARG A 706 -6.95 19.77 24.03
CA ARG A 706 -7.05 20.50 22.76
C ARG A 706 -8.10 19.90 21.82
N ASN A 707 -8.36 18.60 21.90
CA ASN A 707 -9.39 17.94 21.10
C ASN A 707 -10.76 18.03 21.79
N LEU A 708 -10.84 17.79 23.10
CA LEU A 708 -12.10 17.86 23.86
C LEU A 708 -12.76 19.23 23.84
N ARG A 709 -11.96 20.31 23.80
CA ARG A 709 -12.48 21.69 23.80
C ARG A 709 -13.19 22.11 22.49
N THR A 710 -13.08 21.33 21.41
CA THR A 710 -13.61 21.78 20.13
C THR A 710 -15.14 21.71 20.11
N PRO A 711 -15.82 22.61 19.38
CA PRO A 711 -17.28 22.60 19.25
C PRO A 711 -17.83 21.22 18.87
N SER A 712 -17.15 20.53 17.94
CA SER A 712 -17.53 19.17 17.51
C SER A 712 -17.45 18.11 18.60
N PHE A 713 -16.48 18.18 19.52
CA PHE A 713 -16.38 17.21 20.62
C PHE A 713 -17.39 17.56 21.72
N LEU A 714 -17.50 18.84 22.07
CA LEU A 714 -18.47 19.33 23.06
C LEU A 714 -19.91 18.95 22.67
N ALA A 715 -20.32 19.22 21.43
CA ALA A 715 -21.67 18.91 20.97
C ALA A 715 -22.00 17.41 21.02
N ARG A 716 -21.03 16.53 20.76
CA ARG A 716 -21.26 15.07 20.75
C ARG A 716 -21.23 14.47 22.15
N PHE A 717 -20.17 14.73 22.91
CA PHE A 717 -19.88 14.00 24.14
C PHE A 717 -20.36 14.72 25.42
N PHE A 718 -20.43 16.05 25.45
CA PHE A 718 -20.79 16.76 26.69
C PHE A 718 -22.31 16.81 26.92
N PRO A 719 -22.74 16.74 28.20
CA PRO A 719 -24.13 16.98 28.61
C PRO A 719 -24.39 18.50 28.70
N LEU A 720 -24.70 19.10 27.55
CA LEU A 720 -24.86 20.56 27.43
C LEU A 720 -26.18 21.08 28.05
N GLU A 721 -27.11 20.19 28.38
CA GLU A 721 -28.40 20.52 29.02
C GLU A 721 -28.20 21.11 30.44
N ARG A 722 -27.03 20.88 31.05
CA ARG A 722 -26.72 21.35 32.40
C ARG A 722 -26.35 22.83 32.39
N THR A 723 -26.96 23.59 33.32
CA THR A 723 -26.74 25.04 33.48
C THR A 723 -25.31 25.39 33.86
N ARG A 724 -24.60 24.48 34.55
CA ARG A 724 -23.18 24.60 34.88
C ARG A 724 -22.47 23.32 34.48
N GLN A 725 -21.34 23.47 33.79
CA GLN A 725 -20.44 22.37 33.50
C GLN A 725 -19.47 22.23 34.67
N ASP A 726 -19.43 21.06 35.27
CA ASP A 726 -18.66 20.72 36.47
C ASP A 726 -17.86 19.41 36.26
N GLU A 727 -17.30 18.87 37.34
CA GLU A 727 -16.54 17.60 37.30
C GLU A 727 -17.39 16.43 36.78
N ASP A 728 -18.67 16.36 37.18
CA ASP A 728 -19.56 15.29 36.74
C ASP A 728 -19.88 15.39 35.25
N SER A 729 -19.97 16.59 34.68
CA SER A 729 -20.11 16.77 33.23
C SER A 729 -18.93 16.16 32.46
N VAL A 730 -17.70 16.37 32.93
CA VAL A 730 -16.50 15.80 32.30
C VAL A 730 -16.50 14.29 32.41
N ARG A 731 -16.84 13.74 33.58
CA ARG A 731 -16.95 12.29 33.78
C ARG A 731 -18.00 11.68 32.85
N GLN A 732 -19.18 12.29 32.76
CA GLN A 732 -20.24 11.82 31.87
C GLN A 732 -19.83 11.89 30.39
N ALA A 733 -19.06 12.92 29.99
CA ALA A 733 -18.54 13.02 28.64
C ALA A 733 -17.54 11.89 28.32
N LEU A 734 -16.69 11.52 29.28
CA LEU A 734 -15.76 10.40 29.14
C LEU A 734 -16.46 9.03 29.10
N GLU A 735 -17.60 8.86 29.78
CA GLU A 735 -18.38 7.61 29.75
C GLU A 735 -19.31 7.49 28.53
N THR A 736 -19.41 8.51 27.69
CA THR A 736 -20.27 8.45 26.50
C THR A 736 -19.72 7.44 25.48
N GLU A 737 -20.54 6.45 25.13
CA GLU A 737 -20.21 5.38 24.18
C GLU A 737 -20.41 5.80 22.72
N ASP A 738 -19.50 5.34 21.85
CA ASP A 738 -19.67 5.41 20.40
C ASP A 738 -20.52 4.25 19.85
N ALA A 739 -20.82 4.25 18.53
CA ALA A 739 -21.56 3.15 17.90
C ALA A 739 -20.83 1.79 17.89
N SER A 740 -19.57 1.73 18.36
CA SER A 740 -18.88 0.46 18.60
C SER A 740 -19.08 -0.08 20.01
N GLY A 741 -19.69 0.68 20.92
CA GLY A 741 -19.85 0.34 22.33
C GLY A 741 -18.61 0.66 23.18
N LEU A 742 -17.68 1.45 22.66
CA LEU A 742 -16.50 1.91 23.42
C LEU A 742 -16.76 3.33 23.94
N SER A 743 -16.59 3.54 25.24
CA SER A 743 -16.61 4.88 25.82
C SER A 743 -15.38 5.69 25.43
N LEU A 744 -15.48 7.02 25.46
CA LEU A 744 -14.34 7.90 25.21
C LEU A 744 -13.19 7.63 26.20
N ARG A 745 -13.50 7.30 27.46
CA ARG A 745 -12.52 6.82 28.45
C ARG A 745 -11.79 5.58 27.95
N GLN A 746 -12.52 4.57 27.45
CA GLN A 746 -11.92 3.35 26.94
C GLN A 746 -11.10 3.60 25.67
N GLN A 747 -11.54 4.48 24.77
CA GLN A 747 -10.77 4.88 23.59
C GLN A 747 -9.44 5.55 23.97
N LEU A 748 -9.45 6.44 24.98
CA LEU A 748 -8.24 7.07 25.51
C LEU A 748 -7.31 6.05 26.19
N ARG A 749 -7.86 5.11 26.98
CA ARG A 749 -7.11 4.00 27.57
C ARG A 749 -6.44 3.14 26.49
N ASN A 750 -7.19 2.72 25.48
CA ASN A 750 -6.66 1.94 24.36
C ASN A 750 -5.55 2.71 23.60
N PHE A 751 -5.69 4.04 23.47
CA PHE A 751 -4.66 4.87 22.87
C PHE A 751 -3.38 4.95 23.72
N PHE A 752 -3.50 5.18 25.03
CA PHE A 752 -2.35 5.20 25.92
C PHE A 752 -1.70 3.83 26.07
N GLU A 753 -2.49 2.75 26.12
CA GLU A 753 -1.98 1.39 26.05
C GLU A 753 -1.24 1.13 24.75
N PHE A 754 -1.75 1.61 23.61
CA PHE A 754 -1.05 1.54 22.33
C PHE A 754 0.31 2.25 22.38
N LEU A 755 0.37 3.47 22.94
CA LEU A 755 1.63 4.20 23.08
C LEU A 755 2.60 3.48 24.04
N ALA A 756 2.13 3.06 25.21
CA ALA A 756 2.95 2.48 26.26
C ALA A 756 3.42 1.05 25.94
N HIS A 757 2.53 0.21 25.44
CA HIS A 757 2.75 -1.23 25.31
C HIS A 757 2.88 -1.72 23.88
N ARG A 758 2.24 -1.10 22.88
CA ARG A 758 2.34 -1.54 21.48
C ARG A 758 3.44 -0.84 20.70
N LEU A 759 3.72 0.43 20.99
CA LEU A 759 4.94 1.12 20.55
C LEU A 759 6.07 0.88 21.54
N GLY A 760 5.93 1.34 22.79
CA GLY A 760 6.89 1.16 23.89
C GLY A 760 8.24 1.87 23.73
N GLU A 761 8.47 2.51 22.59
CA GLU A 761 9.73 3.16 22.24
C GLU A 761 9.62 4.68 22.36
N PRO A 762 10.49 5.34 23.16
CA PRO A 762 10.45 6.79 23.37
C PRO A 762 10.35 7.60 22.07
N GLU A 763 11.27 7.36 21.13
CA GLU A 763 11.36 8.10 19.86
C GLU A 763 10.08 7.97 19.00
N LEU A 764 9.42 6.82 19.06
CA LEU A 764 8.22 6.56 18.26
C LEU A 764 6.98 7.15 18.91
N ILE A 765 6.92 7.11 20.25
CA ILE A 765 5.92 7.85 21.01
C ILE A 765 6.08 9.35 20.72
N ASP A 766 7.31 9.88 20.73
CA ASP A 766 7.59 11.28 20.41
C ASP A 766 7.09 11.65 19.01
N ARG A 767 7.32 10.79 18.01
CA ARG A 767 6.75 11.02 16.66
C ARG A 767 5.22 11.11 16.65
N TYR A 768 4.52 10.28 17.43
CA TYR A 768 3.06 10.37 17.55
C TYR A 768 2.63 11.64 18.28
N VAL A 769 3.30 11.99 19.37
CA VAL A 769 3.04 13.20 20.15
C VAL A 769 3.28 14.46 19.32
N GLU A 770 4.43 14.57 18.64
CA GLU A 770 4.74 15.66 17.72
C GLU A 770 3.73 15.76 16.57
N ALA A 771 3.37 14.62 15.98
CA ALA A 771 2.36 14.58 14.93
C ALA A 771 1.03 15.17 15.42
N LEU A 772 0.58 14.80 16.62
CA LEU A 772 -0.67 15.29 17.24
C LEU A 772 -0.58 16.77 17.66
N LEU A 773 0.52 17.19 18.27
CA LEU A 773 0.74 18.59 18.69
C LEU A 773 0.78 19.54 17.49
N SER A 774 1.27 19.07 16.34
CA SER A 774 1.30 19.85 15.11
C SER A 774 -0.07 20.01 14.43
N VAL A 775 -1.09 19.26 14.85
CA VAL A 775 -2.48 19.46 14.38
C VAL A 775 -3.09 20.62 15.16
N GLN A 776 -3.27 21.77 14.50
CA GLN A 776 -4.00 22.88 15.10
C GLN A 776 -5.49 22.56 15.21
N THR A 777 -6.02 22.62 16.44
CA THR A 777 -7.46 22.57 16.72
C THR A 777 -7.96 24.01 16.92
N GLY A 778 -9.08 24.41 16.30
CA GLY A 778 -9.69 25.74 16.49
C GLY A 778 -9.77 26.62 15.24
N SER A 779 -10.51 27.72 15.36
CA SER A 779 -10.89 28.69 14.31
C SER A 779 -9.81 29.73 13.98
N HIS A 780 -8.66 29.72 14.67
CA HIS A 780 -7.63 30.73 14.49
C HIS A 780 -6.83 30.51 13.20
N ILE A 781 -7.19 31.31 12.20
CA ILE A 781 -6.44 31.54 10.97
C ILE A 781 -5.13 32.28 11.35
N GLY A 782 -4.02 31.56 11.36
CA GLY A 782 -2.68 32.15 11.49
C GLY A 782 -1.87 32.00 10.20
N GLU A 783 -1.01 32.98 9.88
CA GLU A 783 -0.09 32.98 8.73
C GLU A 783 0.79 31.72 8.59
N ARG A 784 0.95 30.95 9.68
CA ARG A 784 1.63 29.64 9.71
C ARG A 784 0.86 28.51 9.01
N LEU A 785 -0.40 28.70 8.58
CA LEU A 785 -1.13 27.70 7.77
C LEU A 785 -0.38 27.40 6.46
N ALA A 786 0.21 28.41 5.80
CA ALA A 786 0.75 28.29 4.44
C ALA A 786 1.87 27.23 4.27
N SER A 787 2.60 26.90 5.34
CA SER A 787 3.68 25.90 5.28
C SER A 787 3.21 24.44 5.38
N TYR A 788 1.99 24.19 5.87
CA TYR A 788 1.48 22.83 6.14
C TYR A 788 0.53 22.28 5.08
N TYR A 789 -0.06 23.15 4.27
CA TYR A 789 -0.94 22.78 3.16
C TYR A 789 -0.14 22.72 1.85
N SER A 790 -0.53 21.87 0.91
CA SER A 790 0.05 21.97 -0.44
C SER A 790 -0.40 23.27 -1.11
N ASP A 791 0.40 23.85 -2.00
CA ASP A 791 0.05 25.10 -2.70
C ASP A 791 -1.32 24.99 -3.42
N ASP A 792 -1.69 23.77 -3.86
CA ASP A 792 -3.00 23.46 -4.43
C ASP A 792 -4.17 23.50 -3.43
N GLU A 793 -3.92 23.24 -2.13
CA GLU A 793 -4.93 23.26 -1.06
C GLU A 793 -5.28 24.69 -0.61
N LEU A 794 -4.38 25.64 -0.80
CA LEU A 794 -4.53 27.06 -0.42
C LEU A 794 -5.12 27.91 -1.54
N GLN A 795 -4.92 27.53 -2.81
CA GLN A 795 -5.28 28.36 -3.97
C GLN A 795 -6.78 28.38 -4.32
N GLN A 796 -7.60 27.46 -3.79
CA GLN A 796 -9.02 27.34 -4.19
C GLN A 796 -10.04 27.36 -3.04
N ALA A 797 -9.62 27.10 -1.79
CA ALA A 797 -10.49 27.36 -0.66
C ALA A 797 -10.50 28.86 -0.43
N GLY A 798 -11.68 29.50 -0.53
CA GLY A 798 -11.87 30.81 0.09
C GLY A 798 -11.38 30.74 1.54
N THR A 799 -10.95 31.88 2.08
CA THR A 799 -10.37 32.07 3.43
C THR A 799 -11.25 31.58 4.60
N GLU A 800 -12.35 30.86 4.33
CA GLU A 800 -13.32 30.32 5.26
C GLU A 800 -12.91 28.91 5.75
N ALA A 801 -12.29 28.90 6.94
CA ALA A 801 -12.36 27.85 7.96
C ALA A 801 -12.26 26.37 7.51
N LEU A 802 -11.04 25.92 7.18
CA LEU A 802 -10.71 24.49 7.09
C LEU A 802 -10.88 23.83 8.48
N LEU A 803 -11.92 23.03 8.66
CA LEU A 803 -12.09 22.22 9.88
C LEU A 803 -11.01 21.13 9.96
N PRO A 804 -10.38 20.91 11.12
CA PRO A 804 -9.40 19.84 11.30
C PRO A 804 -10.01 18.43 11.19
N ASN A 805 -11.33 18.32 11.29
CA ASN A 805 -12.09 17.06 11.31
C ASN A 805 -11.99 16.26 10.01
N VAL A 806 -11.93 16.94 8.85
CA VAL A 806 -11.95 16.32 7.53
C VAL A 806 -10.67 16.67 6.77
N ARG A 807 -9.93 15.66 6.32
CA ARG A 807 -8.69 15.85 5.56
C ARG A 807 -8.73 15.08 4.24
N LEU A 808 -8.16 15.69 3.19
CA LEU A 808 -7.98 15.07 1.89
C LEU A 808 -6.51 14.66 1.75
N VAL A 809 -6.25 13.46 1.24
CA VAL A 809 -4.91 12.99 0.88
C VAL A 809 -4.93 12.48 -0.54
N ASN A 810 -4.08 13.06 -1.39
CA ASN A 810 -3.96 12.77 -2.81
C ASN A 810 -2.49 12.69 -3.26
N GLY A 811 -2.23 12.45 -4.55
CA GLY A 811 -0.89 12.36 -5.13
C GLY A 811 -0.02 13.60 -4.98
N SER A 812 -0.62 14.81 -4.88
CA SER A 812 0.12 16.06 -4.68
C SER A 812 0.44 16.36 -3.20
N THR A 813 -0.05 15.55 -2.26
CA THR A 813 0.22 15.74 -0.84
C THR A 813 1.67 15.36 -0.52
N ARG A 814 2.43 16.27 0.11
CA ARG A 814 3.81 16.03 0.53
C ARG A 814 3.92 14.78 1.42
N GLN A 815 4.97 13.97 1.22
CA GLN A 815 5.16 12.70 1.93
C GLN A 815 5.15 12.85 3.46
N ILE A 816 5.74 13.93 4.00
CA ILE A 816 5.76 14.22 5.45
C ILE A 816 4.35 14.47 5.98
N THR A 817 3.57 15.34 5.31
CA THR A 817 2.17 15.63 5.67
C THR A 817 1.32 14.37 5.65
N ARG A 818 1.53 13.55 4.62
CA ARG A 818 0.84 12.28 4.43
C ARG A 818 1.13 11.28 5.55
N GLN A 819 2.40 11.11 5.92
CA GLN A 819 2.79 10.26 7.06
C GLN A 819 2.16 10.75 8.37
N ARG A 820 2.20 12.06 8.62
CA ARG A 820 1.57 12.66 9.81
C ARG A 820 0.08 12.34 9.89
N LEU A 821 -0.67 12.57 8.81
CA LEU A 821 -2.12 12.30 8.78
C LEU A 821 -2.45 10.82 9.04
N MET A 822 -1.60 9.90 8.58
CA MET A 822 -1.76 8.47 8.85
C MET A 822 -1.54 8.13 10.33
N LEU A 823 -0.53 8.74 10.96
CA LEU A 823 -0.28 8.56 12.39
C LEU A 823 -1.46 9.08 13.20
N THR A 824 -1.92 10.32 12.94
CA THR A 824 -2.99 10.94 13.73
C THR A 824 -4.35 10.28 13.48
N PHE A 825 -4.65 9.81 12.27
CA PHE A 825 -5.90 9.09 12.00
C PHE A 825 -6.03 7.79 12.80
N ASN A 826 -4.91 7.12 13.09
CA ASN A 826 -4.86 5.92 13.95
C ASN A 826 -4.97 6.21 15.46
N THR A 827 -5.26 7.45 15.85
CA THR A 827 -5.54 7.86 17.24
C THR A 827 -7.03 8.19 17.40
N PRO A 828 -7.57 8.38 18.61
CA PRO A 828 -8.96 8.84 18.78
C PRO A 828 -9.19 10.31 18.36
N PHE A 829 -8.14 11.04 17.96
CA PHE A 829 -8.19 12.48 17.66
C PHE A 829 -8.30 12.78 16.16
N TYR A 830 -8.14 14.04 15.76
CA TYR A 830 -8.25 14.44 14.34
C TYR A 830 -7.18 13.84 13.40
N PRO A 831 -7.52 13.63 12.12
CA PRO A 831 -8.85 13.79 11.53
C PRO A 831 -9.77 12.62 11.88
N GLU A 832 -11.08 12.88 11.86
CA GLU A 832 -12.14 11.89 12.10
C GLU A 832 -12.65 11.29 10.78
N ILE A 833 -12.59 12.09 9.72
CA ILE A 833 -12.91 11.66 8.36
C ILE A 833 -11.71 11.90 7.46
N LEU A 834 -11.25 10.83 6.81
CA LEU A 834 -10.16 10.88 5.86
C LEU A 834 -10.67 10.58 4.45
N VAL A 835 -10.62 11.57 3.57
CA VAL A 835 -10.87 11.39 2.14
C VAL A 835 -9.53 11.08 1.48
N ALA A 836 -9.42 9.91 0.87
CA ALA A 836 -8.16 9.40 0.34
C ALA A 836 -8.31 9.00 -1.12
N SER A 837 -7.30 9.32 -1.93
CA SER A 837 -7.21 8.80 -3.29
C SER A 837 -6.55 7.41 -3.34
N SER A 838 -6.46 6.85 -4.55
CA SER A 838 -5.73 5.60 -4.84
C SER A 838 -4.28 5.62 -4.38
N VAL A 839 -3.67 6.80 -4.19
CA VAL A 839 -2.28 6.93 -3.77
C VAL A 839 -2.10 6.34 -2.37
N MET A 840 -3.14 6.37 -1.51
CA MET A 840 -3.20 5.66 -0.21
C MET A 840 -3.57 4.17 -0.28
N ALA A 841 -3.77 3.61 -1.47
CA ALA A 841 -4.11 2.22 -1.64
C ALA A 841 -2.94 1.27 -1.35
N GLU A 842 -1.70 1.76 -1.22
CA GLU A 842 -0.49 0.97 -0.95
C GLU A 842 0.24 1.37 0.34
N GLY A 843 0.77 0.38 1.06
CA GLY A 843 1.71 0.54 2.19
C GLY A 843 1.21 1.15 3.51
N VAL A 844 -0.07 1.56 3.62
CA VAL A 844 -0.57 2.36 4.77
C VAL A 844 -1.49 1.56 5.68
N ASP A 845 -1.51 1.90 6.97
CA ASP A 845 -2.28 1.25 8.02
C ASP A 845 -3.30 2.26 8.59
N LEU A 846 -4.60 1.95 8.59
CA LEU A 846 -5.68 2.86 9.05
C LEU A 846 -6.68 2.13 9.99
N HIS A 847 -6.26 1.01 10.57
CA HIS A 847 -7.11 0.00 11.20
C HIS A 847 -7.36 0.21 12.70
N LEU A 848 -6.56 1.02 13.39
CA LEU A 848 -6.57 1.07 14.86
C LEU A 848 -7.81 1.75 15.44
N ASN A 849 -8.31 2.81 14.78
CA ASN A 849 -9.42 3.62 15.27
C ASN A 849 -10.57 3.77 14.27
N CYS A 850 -10.57 2.99 13.17
CA CYS A 850 -11.60 3.04 12.13
C CYS A 850 -12.11 1.63 11.78
N ARG A 851 -13.42 1.52 11.53
CA ARG A 851 -14.07 0.31 10.99
C ARG A 851 -15.04 0.59 9.84
N HIS A 852 -15.16 1.85 9.41
CA HIS A 852 -16.09 2.28 8.37
C HIS A 852 -15.34 2.73 7.12
N VAL A 853 -15.65 2.10 5.99
CA VAL A 853 -15.01 2.35 4.70
C VAL A 853 -16.07 2.69 3.67
N ILE A 854 -15.94 3.83 3.00
CA ILE A 854 -16.79 4.17 1.87
C ILE A 854 -15.94 4.17 0.61
N HIS A 855 -16.19 3.23 -0.30
CA HIS A 855 -15.61 3.28 -1.65
C HIS A 855 -16.54 4.11 -2.52
N HIS A 856 -16.36 5.43 -2.47
CA HIS A 856 -17.20 6.35 -3.24
C HIS A 856 -17.12 6.05 -4.73
N ASP A 857 -15.93 5.77 -5.25
CA ASP A 857 -15.74 5.31 -6.62
C ASP A 857 -15.32 3.84 -6.62
N LEU A 858 -16.07 3.02 -7.36
CA LEU A 858 -15.71 1.63 -7.61
C LEU A 858 -14.52 1.56 -8.57
N CYS A 859 -13.73 0.49 -8.47
CA CYS A 859 -12.65 0.18 -9.40
C CYS A 859 -13.01 -1.04 -10.23
N TRP A 860 -12.64 -1.03 -11.52
CA TRP A 860 -12.85 -2.16 -12.42
C TRP A 860 -12.08 -3.42 -12.01
N ASN A 861 -10.97 -3.24 -11.29
CA ASN A 861 -10.15 -4.30 -10.72
C ASN A 861 -10.56 -4.59 -9.25
N PRO A 862 -11.12 -5.78 -8.95
CA PRO A 862 -11.48 -6.17 -7.58
C PRO A 862 -10.29 -6.18 -6.60
N SER A 863 -9.06 -6.39 -7.08
CA SER A 863 -7.86 -6.36 -6.23
C SER A 863 -7.65 -5.01 -5.59
N THR A 864 -7.89 -3.93 -6.33
CA THR A 864 -7.72 -2.56 -5.82
C THR A 864 -8.71 -2.30 -4.69
N LEU A 865 -9.95 -2.78 -4.83
CA LEU A 865 -10.98 -2.68 -3.78
C LEU A 865 -10.60 -3.47 -2.52
N GLU A 866 -10.07 -4.68 -2.70
CA GLU A 866 -9.60 -5.53 -1.60
C GLU A 866 -8.39 -4.90 -0.89
N GLN A 867 -7.45 -4.31 -1.62
CA GLN A 867 -6.28 -3.63 -1.04
C GLN A 867 -6.67 -2.39 -0.23
N ARG A 868 -7.61 -1.58 -0.74
CA ARG A 868 -8.15 -0.43 0.00
C ARG A 868 -8.85 -0.88 1.28
N THR A 869 -9.69 -1.92 1.21
CA THR A 869 -10.37 -2.48 2.39
C THR A 869 -9.36 -3.06 3.39
N GLY A 870 -8.30 -3.72 2.91
CA GLY A 870 -7.20 -4.25 3.71
C GLY A 870 -6.32 -3.20 4.42
N ARG A 871 -6.55 -1.90 4.18
CA ARG A 871 -5.95 -0.82 5.01
C ARG A 871 -6.60 -0.73 6.39
N ILE A 872 -7.86 -1.16 6.48
CA ILE A 872 -8.68 -1.14 7.70
C ILE A 872 -8.88 -2.56 8.23
N ASP A 873 -9.11 -3.53 7.35
CA ASP A 873 -9.14 -4.93 7.73
C ASP A 873 -7.73 -5.47 7.95
N ARG A 874 -7.26 -5.45 9.20
CA ARG A 874 -5.95 -5.92 9.66
C ARG A 874 -6.03 -6.62 11.01
N ILE A 875 -5.01 -7.43 11.32
CA ILE A 875 -4.86 -8.01 12.65
C ILE A 875 -4.74 -6.86 13.66
N GLY A 876 -5.52 -6.93 14.75
CA GLY A 876 -5.59 -5.89 15.77
C GLY A 876 -6.33 -4.63 15.33
N ALA A 877 -7.25 -4.74 14.36
CA ALA A 877 -8.13 -3.65 13.95
C ALA A 877 -9.18 -3.34 15.03
N LYS A 878 -9.75 -2.13 15.03
CA LYS A 878 -10.82 -1.72 15.96
C LYS A 878 -11.95 -2.77 16.04
N ALA A 879 -12.30 -3.38 14.91
CA ALA A 879 -13.32 -4.43 14.80
C ALA A 879 -13.05 -5.66 15.69
N GLU A 880 -11.79 -6.08 15.83
CA GLU A 880 -11.39 -7.20 16.70
C GLU A 880 -11.36 -6.81 18.17
N VAL A 881 -11.29 -5.51 18.49
CA VAL A 881 -11.30 -4.98 19.86
C VAL A 881 -12.73 -4.81 20.36
N CYS A 882 -13.63 -4.25 19.54
CA CYS A 882 -15.02 -3.97 19.94
C CYS A 882 -16.02 -5.09 19.59
N GLY A 883 -15.59 -6.13 18.87
CA GLY A 883 -16.48 -7.23 18.47
C GLY A 883 -17.57 -6.82 17.48
N ARG A 884 -17.31 -5.79 16.66
CA ARG A 884 -18.25 -5.30 15.62
C ARG A 884 -17.62 -5.41 14.23
N SER A 885 -18.44 -5.76 13.25
CA SER A 885 -18.03 -5.89 11.85
C SER A 885 -17.46 -4.59 11.27
N ILE A 886 -16.55 -4.75 10.33
CA ILE A 886 -16.10 -3.67 9.44
C ILE A 886 -17.21 -3.39 8.43
N GLN A 887 -17.64 -2.13 8.34
CA GLN A 887 -18.74 -1.70 7.50
C GLN A 887 -18.17 -1.17 6.18
N VAL A 888 -18.46 -1.84 5.07
CA VAL A 888 -17.91 -1.52 3.74
C VAL A 888 -19.04 -1.04 2.84
N PHE A 889 -19.09 0.27 2.62
CA PHE A 889 -20.11 0.90 1.77
C PHE A 889 -19.64 0.96 0.32
N LEU A 890 -20.48 0.47 -0.58
CA LEU A 890 -20.28 0.46 -2.03
C LEU A 890 -21.41 1.25 -2.71
N PRO A 891 -21.48 2.58 -2.53
CA PRO A 891 -22.53 3.38 -3.16
C PRO A 891 -22.45 3.27 -4.68
N TYR A 892 -23.59 3.04 -5.31
CA TYR A 892 -23.76 3.20 -6.76
C TYR A 892 -25.12 3.80 -7.07
N VAL A 893 -25.22 4.50 -8.20
CA VAL A 893 -26.46 5.14 -8.66
C VAL A 893 -27.28 4.17 -9.51
N SER A 894 -28.56 3.98 -9.19
CA SER A 894 -29.47 3.06 -9.88
C SER A 894 -29.65 3.43 -11.36
N GLN A 895 -29.77 2.44 -12.23
CA GLN A 895 -30.04 2.59 -13.67
C GLN A 895 -28.98 3.41 -14.41
N THR A 896 -27.73 3.41 -13.90
CA THR A 896 -26.60 4.10 -14.52
C THR A 896 -25.46 3.10 -14.83
N GLN A 897 -24.40 3.60 -15.47
CA GLN A 897 -23.17 2.83 -15.66
C GLN A 897 -22.52 2.40 -14.34
N ASP A 898 -22.76 3.14 -13.26
CA ASP A 898 -22.26 2.83 -11.91
C ASP A 898 -22.86 1.53 -11.36
N GLU A 899 -24.16 1.29 -11.58
CA GLU A 899 -24.81 0.02 -11.22
C GLU A 899 -24.28 -1.15 -12.07
N LYS A 900 -24.08 -0.93 -13.37
CA LYS A 900 -23.50 -1.95 -14.26
C LYS A 900 -22.10 -2.32 -13.80
N MET A 901 -21.28 -1.31 -13.50
CA MET A 901 -19.93 -1.50 -12.96
C MET A 901 -19.95 -2.29 -11.66
N TYR A 902 -20.85 -1.97 -10.72
CA TYR A 902 -21.01 -2.73 -9.48
C TYR A 902 -21.28 -4.21 -9.73
N ARG A 903 -22.29 -4.54 -10.56
CA ARG A 903 -22.65 -5.94 -10.87
C ARG A 903 -21.47 -6.69 -11.50
N VAL A 904 -20.80 -6.06 -12.45
CA VAL A 904 -19.61 -6.62 -13.12
C VAL A 904 -18.47 -6.85 -12.13
N VAL A 905 -18.15 -5.88 -11.27
CA VAL A 905 -17.03 -5.99 -10.31
C VAL A 905 -17.31 -7.07 -9.26
N VAL A 906 -18.55 -7.19 -8.78
CA VAL A 906 -18.94 -8.22 -7.80
C VAL A 906 -18.85 -9.61 -8.41
N ASP A 907 -19.41 -9.84 -9.60
CA ASP A 907 -19.30 -11.14 -10.29
C ASP A 907 -17.82 -11.46 -10.60
N ARG A 908 -17.08 -10.46 -11.11
CA ARG A 908 -15.62 -10.58 -11.33
C ARG A 908 -14.90 -11.00 -10.07
N ARG A 909 -15.19 -10.41 -8.91
CA ARG A 909 -14.54 -10.78 -7.64
C ARG A 909 -14.71 -12.27 -7.30
N ARG A 910 -15.87 -12.84 -7.61
CA ARG A 910 -16.15 -14.29 -7.39
C ARG A 910 -15.36 -15.14 -8.37
N TRP A 911 -15.40 -14.82 -9.66
CA TRP A 911 -14.61 -15.50 -10.70
C TRP A 911 -13.11 -15.37 -10.50
N PHE A 912 -12.65 -14.23 -9.99
CA PHE A 912 -11.26 -13.91 -9.70
C PHE A 912 -10.66 -14.80 -8.60
N SER A 913 -11.49 -15.39 -7.73
CA SER A 913 -11.03 -16.37 -6.75
C SER A 913 -10.62 -17.72 -7.38
N ILE A 914 -11.04 -17.97 -8.62
CA ILE A 914 -10.88 -19.22 -9.38
C ILE A 914 -9.91 -19.00 -10.55
N LEU A 915 -10.12 -17.93 -11.32
CA LEU A 915 -9.31 -17.51 -12.45
C LEU A 915 -8.17 -16.62 -11.93
N MET A 916 -6.94 -17.14 -11.90
CA MET A 916 -5.76 -16.35 -11.54
C MET A 916 -5.48 -15.28 -12.60
N GLY A 917 -5.86 -14.03 -12.31
CA GLY A 917 -5.41 -12.80 -12.96
C GLY A 917 -5.55 -12.79 -14.48
N GLU A 918 -6.74 -13.04 -15.00
CA GLU A 918 -6.97 -12.73 -16.41
C GLU A 918 -6.79 -11.21 -16.61
N GLU A 919 -5.85 -10.83 -17.49
CA GLU A 919 -5.88 -9.52 -18.15
C GLU A 919 -7.12 -9.54 -19.03
N TYR A 920 -8.26 -9.20 -18.44
CA TYR A 920 -9.48 -9.06 -19.21
C TYR A 920 -9.28 -7.83 -20.09
N ASP A 921 -9.04 -8.11 -21.36
CA ASP A 921 -8.87 -7.15 -22.44
C ASP A 921 -9.82 -5.97 -22.21
N GLU A 922 -9.27 -4.75 -22.19
CA GLU A 922 -10.00 -3.50 -21.97
C GLU A 922 -11.18 -3.29 -22.94
N TYR A 923 -11.36 -4.19 -23.92
CA TYR A 923 -12.53 -4.32 -24.79
C TYR A 923 -13.84 -4.73 -24.08
N ALA A 924 -13.82 -5.08 -22.78
CA ALA A 924 -15.04 -5.17 -21.97
C ALA A 924 -15.66 -3.79 -21.62
N ASN A 925 -15.07 -2.69 -22.10
CA ASN A 925 -15.56 -1.32 -21.96
C ASN A 925 -16.58 -0.90 -23.05
N ASP A 926 -16.98 -1.81 -23.95
CA ASP A 926 -18.19 -1.63 -24.76
C ASP A 926 -19.43 -1.76 -23.84
N VAL A 927 -20.32 -0.77 -23.89
CA VAL A 927 -21.59 -0.76 -23.15
C VAL A 927 -22.36 -2.08 -23.35
N CYS A 928 -22.30 -2.67 -24.54
CA CYS A 928 -22.96 -3.93 -24.89
C CYS A 928 -22.34 -5.14 -24.17
N ALA A 929 -21.02 -5.16 -23.97
CA ALA A 929 -20.33 -6.23 -23.24
C ALA A 929 -20.61 -6.14 -21.73
N ALA A 930 -20.55 -4.92 -21.18
CA ALA A 930 -20.89 -4.67 -19.77
C ALA A 930 -22.36 -5.01 -19.45
N GLU A 931 -23.29 -4.74 -20.37
CA GLU A 931 -24.71 -5.10 -20.23
C GLU A 931 -24.93 -6.62 -20.14
N LYS A 932 -24.25 -7.39 -21.00
CA LYS A 932 -24.35 -8.85 -20.97
C LYS A 932 -23.80 -9.44 -19.67
N LEU A 933 -22.66 -8.93 -19.20
CA LEU A 933 -22.06 -9.37 -17.94
C LEU A 933 -22.94 -9.02 -16.73
N ALA A 934 -23.55 -7.83 -16.72
CA ALA A 934 -24.40 -7.38 -15.62
C ALA A 934 -25.75 -8.12 -15.51
N ALA A 935 -26.18 -8.81 -16.57
CA ALA A 935 -27.42 -9.59 -16.63
C ALA A 935 -27.21 -11.10 -16.38
N ARG A 936 -25.97 -11.54 -16.20
CA ARG A 936 -25.60 -12.93 -16.00
C ARG A 936 -26.01 -13.44 -14.61
N VAL A 937 -26.38 -14.73 -14.51
CA VAL A 937 -26.55 -15.42 -13.22
C VAL A 937 -25.21 -15.44 -12.46
N PRO A 938 -25.12 -14.83 -11.28
CA PRO A 938 -23.86 -14.69 -10.57
C PRO A 938 -23.34 -16.04 -10.07
N LEU A 939 -22.01 -16.21 -10.01
CA LEU A 939 -21.41 -17.44 -9.48
C LEU A 939 -21.67 -17.57 -7.96
N PRO A 940 -22.23 -18.69 -7.46
CA PRO A 940 -22.43 -18.91 -6.03
C PRO A 940 -21.12 -19.18 -5.30
N GLU A 941 -21.03 -18.72 -4.05
CA GLU A 941 -19.81 -18.83 -3.25
C GLU A 941 -19.42 -20.29 -2.97
N SER A 942 -20.39 -21.19 -2.80
CA SER A 942 -20.14 -22.64 -2.63
C SER A 942 -19.49 -23.27 -3.87
N ALA A 943 -19.88 -22.81 -5.06
CA ALA A 943 -19.29 -23.27 -6.32
C ALA A 943 -17.85 -22.76 -6.45
N ALA A 944 -17.63 -21.49 -6.11
CA ALA A 944 -16.31 -20.88 -6.13
C ALA A 944 -15.34 -21.54 -5.13
N ALA A 945 -15.80 -21.82 -3.91
CA ALA A 945 -15.02 -22.51 -2.90
C ALA A 945 -14.54 -23.90 -3.35
N GLY A 946 -15.37 -24.63 -4.10
CA GLY A 946 -15.02 -25.95 -4.65
C GLY A 946 -13.98 -25.92 -5.80
N LEU A 947 -13.67 -24.75 -6.36
CA LEU A 947 -12.69 -24.58 -7.44
C LEU A 947 -11.46 -23.74 -7.02
N ARG A 948 -11.50 -23.09 -5.86
CA ARG A 948 -10.42 -22.22 -5.36
C ARG A 948 -9.20 -23.05 -4.93
N PHE A 949 -8.00 -22.58 -5.26
CA PHE A 949 -6.76 -23.20 -4.80
C PHE A 949 -6.58 -23.11 -3.28
N GLN A 950 -6.23 -24.23 -2.65
CA GLN A 950 -5.95 -24.38 -1.23
C GLN A 950 -4.44 -24.38 -0.98
N LEU A 951 -3.86 -23.19 -0.80
CA LEU A 951 -2.40 -22.99 -0.67
C LEU A 951 -1.98 -22.61 0.76
N ALA A 952 -2.86 -22.76 1.74
CA ALA A 952 -2.61 -22.41 3.13
C ALA A 952 -1.76 -23.48 3.84
N VAL A 953 -1.01 -23.08 4.87
CA VAL A 953 -0.29 -24.03 5.73
C VAL A 953 -1.26 -24.56 6.78
N LEU A 954 -1.57 -25.85 6.70
CA LEU A 954 -2.42 -26.52 7.69
C LEU A 954 -1.70 -26.61 9.04
N THR A 955 -2.26 -25.98 10.07
CA THR A 955 -1.80 -26.19 11.45
C THR A 955 -2.55 -27.38 12.04
N LYS A 956 -1.93 -28.14 12.95
CA LYS A 956 -2.50 -29.39 13.52
C LYS A 956 -3.83 -29.22 14.31
N SER A 957 -4.40 -28.01 14.36
CA SER A 957 -5.58 -27.65 15.14
C SER A 957 -6.87 -27.42 14.35
N GLU A 958 -6.86 -27.45 13.01
CA GLU A 958 -8.10 -27.32 12.22
C GLU A 958 -8.51 -28.67 11.61
N PRO A 959 -9.67 -29.25 11.98
CA PRO A 959 -10.29 -30.25 11.13
C PRO A 959 -10.78 -29.55 9.85
N ALA A 960 -10.50 -30.16 8.70
CA ALA A 960 -10.99 -29.67 7.41
C ALA A 960 -12.52 -29.47 7.48
N ALA A 961 -12.97 -28.23 7.27
CA ALA A 961 -14.38 -27.94 7.12
C ALA A 961 -14.85 -28.54 5.78
N GLY A 962 -15.55 -29.67 5.85
CA GLY A 962 -16.28 -30.24 4.72
C GLY A 962 -15.66 -31.51 4.11
N ASP A 963 -15.62 -32.59 4.87
CA ASP A 963 -15.70 -33.94 4.30
C ASP A 963 -16.76 -34.72 5.10
N SER A 964 -17.96 -34.82 4.53
CA SER A 964 -19.01 -35.74 5.01
C SER A 964 -18.65 -37.16 4.56
N PRO A 965 -18.53 -38.16 5.45
CA PRO A 965 -18.23 -39.51 5.03
C PRO A 965 -19.51 -40.21 4.55
N HIS A 966 -19.74 -40.18 3.24
CA HIS A 966 -20.55 -41.20 2.57
C HIS A 966 -19.64 -42.31 2.05
N SER A 967 -19.45 -43.34 2.86
CA SER A 967 -19.11 -44.67 2.36
C SER A 967 -19.85 -45.74 3.16
N MET A 968 -20.83 -46.35 2.51
CA MET A 968 -21.47 -47.59 2.96
C MET A 968 -20.47 -48.76 2.92
N ASP A 969 -20.50 -49.52 4.01
CA ASP A 969 -20.43 -50.99 4.12
C ASP A 969 -19.11 -51.72 3.83
N ARG A 970 -18.58 -52.37 4.88
CA ARG A 970 -18.08 -53.76 4.86
C ARG A 970 -17.79 -54.29 6.28
N ARG A 971 -18.69 -55.16 6.74
CA ARG A 971 -18.54 -56.41 7.52
C ARG A 971 -17.39 -56.62 8.54
N ASP A 972 -17.81 -57.26 9.64
CA ASP A 972 -17.11 -58.30 10.41
C ASP A 972 -16.03 -57.89 11.44
N ARG A 973 -16.42 -57.85 12.73
CA ARG A 973 -16.13 -58.90 13.74
C ARG A 973 -16.32 -58.41 15.18
N GLN A 974 -17.16 -59.16 15.91
CA GLN A 974 -17.10 -59.40 17.36
C GLN A 974 -15.67 -59.75 17.83
N PRO A 975 -15.29 -59.52 19.11
CA PRO A 975 -15.77 -60.42 20.17
C PRO A 975 -16.07 -59.79 21.54
N GLY A 976 -16.75 -60.62 22.35
CA GLY A 976 -17.31 -60.38 23.67
C GLY A 976 -16.34 -60.10 24.82
N CYS A 977 -17.00 -59.92 25.97
CA CYS A 977 -16.58 -59.51 27.32
C CYS A 977 -16.64 -57.99 27.56
#